data_AF-A0A2H6G445-F1
#
_entry.id   AF-A0A2H6G445-F1
#
_cell.length_a   1.000
_cell.length_b   1.000
_cell.length_c   1.000
_cell.angle_alpha   90.00
_cell.angle_beta   90.00
_cell.angle_gamma   90.00
#
_symmetry.space_group_name_H-M   'P 1'
#
loop_
_entity.id
_entity.type
_entity.pdbx_description
1 polymer ?
#
loop_
_entity_poly.entity_id
_entity_poly.type
_entity_poly.pdbx_seq_one_letter_code
_entity_poly.pdbx_strand_id
1 'polypeptide(L)'
;MIAGARQGRPSALRRLVAAAMARDLGVFVIPGPDIARAHGLDIEAAGLHRVTSPRHASILLVVGAIPPALCEAAAVIYAQMVRPRVIFVLGTEELSPLPAADVVVGLSQQELVNGVHQLRTVIAEGAFSSEVSDFDAPVLQVRIEYTCPMHPEIVRDEPGSCPKCGMTLVLREAQATAGNEHADHQEMGDGEATEDTSTHNHYDHHHKADDAPVEYICPMHLEVVQNGPGSCPKCGMDLEPREIHSEAKHEHHHMAHDAPVEYTCPMHPEVVQDEPGSCPKCGMNLVLRDQKSTTARGHADMDSHGDQGNMDHSTMNHDDMAFMSMVDVTKDLPRSGDGLPMEWIEAPFGPFFPGLPGGLLLTLTLDGDTVAGSDARSLIENRELLQNSSMDAKSFIARLTSFEPLAPVAYQYLACRALESAADMEVPADTACARIGALERQRITSHLGWLALFGQQTGFDWLMRRSTSLQLKCQHADLEQILALKPAIQTLARRLHRTPLLKPRTVGIGRIAPDAELCGPIARAAGKNHDARSTDRTYTSLGFSPANRKGGDAYARLYLRLDEIIHSLMLVEAAGAIELPIPANIGEASGTGKAEVETPRGLAKLQLTLEMGKVTTAQLDTPSTHHLTLIEPLIEQQELGDALVAVGSLDLSPWEIR
;
A
#
# COMPACT_ATOMS: atom_id res chain seq x y z
N MET A 1 -10.07 -24.22 17.46
CA MET A 1 -9.76 -23.23 16.41
C MET A 1 -10.91 -23.23 15.41
N ILE A 2 -11.49 -22.06 15.11
CA ILE A 2 -12.58 -21.91 14.13
C ILE A 2 -11.95 -21.73 12.74
N ALA A 3 -11.15 -22.70 12.31
CA ALA A 3 -10.57 -22.74 10.97
C ALA A 3 -11.17 -23.94 10.23
N GLY A 4 -11.67 -23.70 9.03
CA GLY A 4 -12.33 -24.71 8.18
C GLY A 4 -13.76 -24.32 7.85
N ALA A 5 -14.09 -24.34 6.57
CA ALA A 5 -15.42 -24.05 6.07
C ALA A 5 -16.46 -25.01 6.65
N ARG A 6 -17.66 -24.50 6.90
CA ARG A 6 -18.72 -25.24 7.60
C ARG A 6 -19.64 -25.90 6.59
N GLN A 7 -19.23 -27.03 6.02
CA GLN A 7 -20.23 -27.95 5.48
C GLN A 7 -20.91 -28.70 6.64
N GLY A 8 -22.25 -28.62 6.72
CA GLY A 8 -23.09 -29.39 7.65
C GLY A 8 -23.87 -28.57 8.69
N ARG A 9 -24.96 -29.15 9.21
CA ARG A 9 -25.81 -28.54 10.26
C ARG A 9 -24.95 -28.19 11.49
N PRO A 10 -24.95 -26.94 11.96
CA PRO A 10 -24.11 -26.53 13.08
C PRO A 10 -24.57 -27.22 14.37
N SER A 11 -23.60 -27.77 15.12
CA SER A 11 -23.83 -28.27 16.48
C SER A 11 -24.37 -27.16 17.39
N ALA A 12 -25.04 -27.52 18.49
CA ALA A 12 -25.63 -26.55 19.42
C ALA A 12 -24.58 -25.55 19.96
N LEU A 13 -23.37 -26.03 20.25
CA LEU A 13 -22.24 -25.19 20.68
C LEU A 13 -21.81 -24.21 19.58
N ARG A 14 -21.74 -24.64 18.31
CA ARG A 14 -21.39 -23.76 17.18
C ARG A 14 -22.45 -22.69 16.94
N ARG A 15 -23.74 -23.00 17.09
CA ARG A 15 -24.82 -22.02 17.04
C ARG A 15 -24.72 -20.99 18.16
N LEU A 16 -24.39 -21.43 19.38
CA LEU A 16 -24.20 -20.53 20.51
C LEU A 16 -22.99 -19.59 20.31
N VAL A 17 -21.87 -20.11 19.81
CA VAL A 17 -20.69 -19.30 19.47
C VAL A 17 -21.00 -18.32 18.34
N ALA A 18 -21.68 -18.77 17.27
CA ALA A 18 -22.05 -17.90 16.16
C ALA A 18 -23.01 -16.78 16.60
N ALA A 19 -24.00 -17.10 17.45
CA ALA A 19 -24.91 -16.12 18.03
C ALA A 19 -24.19 -15.12 18.96
N ALA A 20 -23.12 -15.54 19.64
CA ALA A 20 -22.29 -14.64 20.43
C ALA A 20 -21.45 -13.72 19.53
N MET A 21 -20.82 -14.26 18.47
CA MET A 21 -20.04 -13.48 17.50
C MET A 21 -20.90 -12.46 16.74
N ALA A 22 -22.15 -12.78 16.42
CA ALA A 22 -23.09 -11.86 15.76
C ALA A 22 -23.37 -10.57 16.59
N ARG A 23 -23.03 -10.55 17.88
CA ARG A 23 -23.21 -9.36 18.73
C ARG A 23 -22.09 -8.36 18.62
N ASP A 24 -20.88 -8.80 18.28
CA ASP A 24 -19.69 -7.95 18.24
C ASP A 24 -18.95 -8.15 16.91
N LEU A 25 -19.21 -7.23 15.99
CA LEU A 25 -18.85 -7.35 14.58
C LEU A 25 -17.79 -6.33 14.22
N GLY A 26 -16.54 -6.80 14.13
CA GLY A 26 -15.38 -6.02 13.71
C GLY A 26 -15.36 -5.85 12.20
N VAL A 27 -15.29 -4.61 11.73
CA VAL A 27 -15.35 -4.27 10.30
C VAL A 27 -14.11 -3.53 9.82
N PHE A 28 -13.52 -4.01 8.74
CA PHE A 28 -12.52 -3.31 7.95
C PHE A 28 -13.21 -2.71 6.72
N VAL A 29 -12.99 -1.42 6.45
CA VAL A 29 -13.75 -0.66 5.45
C VAL A 29 -12.85 -0.35 4.27
N ILE A 30 -13.30 -0.71 3.06
CA ILE A 30 -12.64 -0.34 1.81
C ILE A 30 -13.61 0.45 0.91
N PRO A 31 -13.15 1.47 0.14
CA PRO A 31 -11.75 1.94 0.04
C PRO A 31 -11.23 2.65 1.30
N GLY A 32 -12.14 3.12 2.17
CA GLY A 32 -11.74 3.73 3.42
C GLY A 32 -12.94 4.24 4.23
N PRO A 33 -12.76 4.45 5.55
CA PRO A 33 -13.83 4.95 6.40
C PRO A 33 -14.22 6.40 6.08
N ASP A 34 -13.35 7.17 5.45
CA ASP A 34 -13.61 8.53 4.95
C ASP A 34 -14.61 8.54 3.79
N ILE A 35 -14.48 7.62 2.83
CA ILE A 35 -15.45 7.44 1.74
C ILE A 35 -16.82 7.06 2.30
N ALA A 36 -16.87 6.13 3.26
CA ALA A 36 -18.11 5.79 3.94
C ALA A 36 -18.78 7.02 4.60
N ARG A 37 -18.01 7.85 5.29
CA ARG A 37 -18.52 9.08 5.91
C ARG A 37 -18.96 10.12 4.89
N ALA A 38 -18.28 10.22 3.75
CA ALA A 38 -18.67 11.11 2.66
C ALA A 38 -20.04 10.73 2.06
N HIS A 39 -20.37 9.43 2.05
CA HIS A 39 -21.72 8.94 1.74
C HIS A 39 -22.73 9.07 2.91
N GLY A 40 -22.33 9.65 4.04
CA GLY A 40 -23.19 9.84 5.21
C GLY A 40 -23.42 8.57 6.02
N LEU A 41 -22.56 7.56 5.89
CA LEU A 41 -22.68 6.30 6.59
C LEU A 41 -22.07 6.36 7.99
N ASP A 42 -22.89 6.12 9.00
CA ASP A 42 -22.50 5.95 10.40
C ASP A 42 -22.42 4.46 10.74
N ILE A 43 -21.21 3.91 10.59
CA ILE A 43 -20.89 2.49 10.80
C ILE A 43 -21.11 2.09 12.26
N GLU A 44 -20.71 2.95 13.21
CA GLU A 44 -20.85 2.67 14.64
C GLU A 44 -22.31 2.72 15.08
N ALA A 45 -23.09 3.69 14.57
CA ALA A 45 -24.53 3.74 14.84
C ALA A 45 -25.30 2.57 14.22
N ALA A 46 -24.80 1.96 13.13
CA ALA A 46 -25.36 0.74 12.57
C ALA A 46 -25.07 -0.51 13.43
N GLY A 47 -24.22 -0.39 14.45
CA GLY A 47 -23.90 -1.47 15.39
C GLY A 47 -22.73 -2.35 14.95
N LEU A 48 -21.83 -1.81 14.12
CA LEU A 48 -20.54 -2.40 13.78
C LEU A 48 -19.42 -1.62 14.50
N HIS A 49 -18.32 -2.27 14.87
CA HIS A 49 -17.15 -1.56 15.39
C HIS A 49 -16.01 -1.61 14.38
N ARG A 50 -15.41 -0.46 14.07
CA ARG A 50 -14.32 -0.38 13.09
C ARG A 50 -13.04 -0.95 13.67
N VAL A 51 -12.29 -1.67 12.84
CA VAL A 51 -10.94 -2.15 13.17
C VAL A 51 -9.90 -1.59 12.20
N THR A 52 -8.66 -1.47 12.67
CA THR A 52 -7.54 -0.94 11.89
C THR A 52 -6.66 -2.02 11.27
N SER A 53 -6.89 -3.30 11.59
CA SER A 53 -6.17 -4.41 10.97
C SER A 53 -7.17 -5.41 10.39
N PRO A 54 -6.97 -5.91 9.17
CA PRO A 54 -7.80 -6.97 8.60
C PRO A 54 -7.78 -8.23 9.47
N ARG A 55 -6.70 -8.49 10.22
CA ARG A 55 -6.60 -9.65 11.12
C ARG A 55 -7.60 -9.60 12.29
N HIS A 56 -8.10 -8.41 12.62
CA HIS A 56 -9.13 -8.22 13.65
C HIS A 56 -10.54 -8.10 13.06
N ALA A 57 -10.68 -8.15 11.74
CA ALA A 57 -11.96 -7.97 11.07
C ALA A 57 -12.66 -9.31 10.84
N SER A 58 -13.93 -9.36 11.22
CA SER A 58 -14.86 -10.41 10.78
C SER A 58 -15.58 -10.04 9.48
N ILE A 59 -15.62 -8.75 9.14
CA ILE A 59 -16.35 -8.22 7.99
C ILE A 59 -15.42 -7.34 7.16
N LEU A 60 -15.38 -7.58 5.86
CA LEU A 60 -14.92 -6.65 4.86
C LEU A 60 -16.12 -5.86 4.35
N LEU A 61 -16.20 -4.58 4.70
CA LEU A 61 -17.24 -3.69 4.22
C LEU A 61 -16.74 -2.95 2.98
N VAL A 62 -17.36 -3.23 1.84
CA VAL A 62 -17.11 -2.56 0.57
C VAL A 62 -18.14 -1.45 0.39
N VAL A 63 -17.65 -0.22 0.24
CA VAL A 63 -18.51 0.97 0.07
C VAL A 63 -18.33 1.55 -1.32
N GLY A 64 -19.38 1.45 -2.14
CA GLY A 64 -19.35 1.85 -3.54
C GLY A 64 -18.48 0.92 -4.39
N ALA A 65 -18.28 1.30 -5.66
CA ALA A 65 -17.44 0.55 -6.57
C ALA A 65 -15.96 0.63 -6.16
N ILE A 66 -15.26 -0.50 -6.21
CA ILE A 66 -13.81 -0.56 -6.04
C ILE A 66 -13.17 -0.21 -7.39
N PRO A 67 -12.33 0.82 -7.48
CA PRO A 67 -11.55 1.09 -8.69
C PRO A 67 -10.71 -0.14 -9.08
N PRO A 68 -10.54 -0.46 -10.38
CA PRO A 68 -9.83 -1.67 -10.81
C PRO A 68 -8.42 -1.80 -10.21
N ALA A 69 -7.63 -0.73 -10.21
CA ALA A 69 -6.32 -0.67 -9.58
C ALA A 69 -6.29 -0.90 -8.04
N LEU A 70 -7.44 -0.87 -7.36
CA LEU A 70 -7.57 -1.22 -5.94
C LEU A 70 -8.07 -2.65 -5.68
N CYS A 71 -8.51 -3.36 -6.72
CA CYS A 71 -9.11 -4.68 -6.59
C CYS A 71 -8.10 -5.73 -6.08
N GLU A 72 -6.84 -5.69 -6.54
CA GLU A 72 -5.80 -6.59 -6.05
C GLU A 72 -5.49 -6.36 -4.57
N ALA A 73 -5.34 -5.10 -4.16
CA ALA A 73 -5.13 -4.77 -2.76
C ALA A 73 -6.33 -5.20 -1.89
N ALA A 74 -7.55 -5.09 -2.42
CA ALA A 74 -8.75 -5.55 -1.71
C ALA A 74 -8.73 -7.08 -1.51
N ALA A 75 -8.28 -7.83 -2.52
CA ALA A 75 -8.09 -9.27 -2.42
C ALA A 75 -7.05 -9.65 -1.36
N VAL A 76 -5.92 -8.92 -1.28
CA VAL A 76 -4.92 -9.11 -0.22
C VAL A 76 -5.50 -8.87 1.16
N ILE A 77 -6.25 -7.77 1.35
CA ILE A 77 -6.94 -7.48 2.62
C ILE A 77 -7.87 -8.62 3.01
N TYR A 78 -8.69 -9.11 2.07
CA TYR A 78 -9.61 -10.22 2.32
C TYR A 78 -8.87 -11.52 2.68
N ALA A 79 -7.76 -11.82 2.01
CA ALA A 79 -6.92 -12.99 2.30
C ALA A 79 -6.30 -12.93 3.70
N GLN A 80 -5.92 -11.74 4.18
CA GLN A 80 -5.34 -11.53 5.51
C GLN A 80 -6.35 -11.64 6.67
N MET A 81 -7.66 -11.60 6.40
CA MET A 81 -8.71 -11.72 7.42
C MET A 81 -8.81 -13.14 7.98
N VAL A 82 -9.01 -13.23 9.29
CA VAL A 82 -9.16 -14.50 10.02
C VAL A 82 -10.56 -15.07 9.77
N ARG A 83 -10.67 -16.39 9.60
CA ARG A 83 -11.96 -17.07 9.46
C ARG A 83 -12.72 -17.12 10.80
N PRO A 84 -14.07 -17.01 10.79
CA PRO A 84 -14.93 -16.71 9.65
C PRO A 84 -14.82 -15.24 9.21
N ARG A 85 -14.76 -15.01 7.89
CA ARG A 85 -14.72 -13.69 7.25
C ARG A 85 -15.93 -13.55 6.33
N VAL A 86 -16.52 -12.36 6.32
CA VAL A 86 -17.75 -12.03 5.57
C VAL A 86 -17.48 -10.83 4.67
N ILE A 87 -18.06 -10.84 3.47
CA ILE A 87 -18.09 -9.68 2.58
C ILE A 87 -19.47 -9.04 2.66
N PHE A 88 -19.50 -7.77 3.05
CA PHE A 88 -20.71 -6.95 3.09
C PHE A 88 -20.55 -5.74 2.17
N VAL A 89 -21.48 -5.54 1.23
CA VAL A 89 -21.34 -4.56 0.17
C VAL A 89 -22.48 -3.55 0.18
N LEU A 90 -22.12 -2.29 -0.02
CA LEU A 90 -23.06 -1.16 -0.16
C LEU A 90 -22.90 -0.53 -1.55
N GLY A 91 -23.94 -0.62 -2.37
CA GLY A 91 -24.03 0.17 -3.61
C GLY A 91 -23.19 -0.27 -4.80
N THR A 92 -22.67 -1.50 -4.81
CA THR A 92 -22.06 -2.13 -5.99
C THR A 92 -22.37 -3.63 -6.01
N GLU A 93 -22.39 -4.22 -7.20
CA GLU A 93 -22.42 -5.68 -7.41
C GLU A 93 -21.11 -6.19 -8.03
N GLU A 94 -20.26 -5.26 -8.50
CA GLU A 94 -18.97 -5.57 -9.10
C GLU A 94 -17.91 -5.70 -8.01
N LEU A 95 -17.43 -6.93 -7.81
CA LEU A 95 -16.52 -7.29 -6.72
C LEU A 95 -15.24 -8.00 -7.19
N SER A 96 -15.12 -8.34 -8.47
CA SER A 96 -13.96 -9.08 -8.98
C SER A 96 -12.64 -8.40 -8.61
N PRO A 97 -11.64 -9.14 -8.08
CA PRO A 97 -11.56 -10.59 -7.95
C PRO A 97 -12.04 -11.13 -6.59
N LEU A 98 -12.69 -10.33 -5.74
CA LEU A 98 -13.25 -10.81 -4.48
C LEU A 98 -14.36 -11.85 -4.72
N PRO A 99 -14.56 -12.79 -3.77
CA PRO A 99 -15.71 -13.68 -3.81
C PRO A 99 -17.05 -12.94 -3.80
N ALA A 100 -18.11 -13.66 -4.14
CA ALA A 100 -19.48 -13.16 -4.00
C ALA A 100 -19.74 -12.67 -2.57
N ALA A 101 -20.43 -11.54 -2.45
CA ALA A 101 -20.79 -10.97 -1.17
C ALA A 101 -21.83 -11.81 -0.44
N ASP A 102 -21.71 -11.89 0.89
CA ASP A 102 -22.72 -12.54 1.73
C ASP A 102 -23.97 -11.66 1.91
N VAL A 103 -23.79 -10.33 1.89
CA VAL A 103 -24.87 -9.35 1.95
C VAL A 103 -24.58 -8.20 0.98
N VAL A 104 -25.57 -7.83 0.16
CA VAL A 104 -25.52 -6.68 -0.75
C VAL A 104 -26.76 -5.83 -0.51
N VAL A 105 -26.58 -4.54 -0.26
CA VAL A 105 -27.67 -3.58 -0.05
C VAL A 105 -27.36 -2.24 -0.73
N GLY A 106 -28.34 -1.35 -0.78
CA GLY A 106 -28.17 -0.02 -1.38
C GLY A 106 -27.22 0.89 -0.58
N LEU A 107 -26.76 1.98 -1.22
CA LEU A 107 -25.85 2.94 -0.59
C LEU A 107 -26.60 4.01 0.22
N SER A 108 -27.07 3.64 1.41
CA SER A 108 -27.66 4.59 2.37
C SER A 108 -27.51 4.12 3.82
N GLN A 109 -27.68 5.03 4.78
CA GLN A 109 -27.64 4.67 6.20
C GLN A 109 -28.72 3.65 6.57
N GLN A 110 -29.93 3.77 6.00
CA GLN A 110 -31.01 2.83 6.27
C GLN A 110 -30.70 1.44 5.74
N GLU A 111 -30.16 1.36 4.52
CA GLU A 111 -29.74 0.12 3.89
C GLU A 111 -28.58 -0.52 4.66
N LEU A 112 -27.61 0.26 5.14
CA LEU A 112 -26.55 -0.22 6.04
C LEU A 112 -27.13 -0.87 7.30
N VAL A 113 -28.06 -0.21 8.00
CA VAL A 113 -28.71 -0.76 9.21
C VAL A 113 -29.46 -2.06 8.88
N ASN A 114 -30.23 -2.07 7.80
CA ASN A 114 -30.97 -3.25 7.34
C ASN A 114 -30.02 -4.41 7.01
N GLY A 115 -28.92 -4.13 6.30
CA GLY A 115 -27.89 -5.10 5.95
C GLY A 115 -27.18 -5.68 7.18
N VAL A 116 -26.91 -4.86 8.22
CA VAL A 116 -26.38 -5.38 9.50
C VAL A 116 -27.36 -6.34 10.18
N HIS A 117 -28.67 -6.09 10.11
CA HIS A 117 -29.67 -7.03 10.62
C HIS A 117 -29.67 -8.35 9.84
N GLN A 118 -29.59 -8.30 8.50
CA GLN A 118 -29.46 -9.49 7.66
C GLN A 118 -28.19 -10.26 8.01
N LEU A 119 -27.06 -9.55 8.12
CA LEU A 119 -25.76 -10.11 8.46
C LEU A 119 -25.77 -10.86 9.80
N ARG A 120 -26.39 -10.28 10.83
CA ARG A 120 -26.53 -10.94 12.14
C ARG A 120 -27.33 -12.24 12.05
N THR A 121 -28.37 -12.27 11.21
CA THR A 121 -29.18 -13.47 10.97
C THR A 121 -28.34 -14.54 10.26
N VAL A 122 -27.67 -14.17 9.17
CA VAL A 122 -26.79 -15.05 8.38
C VAL A 122 -25.70 -15.67 9.27
N ILE A 123 -25.02 -14.85 10.09
CA ILE A 123 -24.01 -15.30 11.03
C ILE A 123 -24.60 -16.22 12.10
N ALA A 124 -25.74 -15.87 12.70
CA ALA A 124 -26.37 -16.67 13.76
C ALA A 124 -26.88 -18.03 13.27
N GLU A 125 -27.39 -18.10 12.04
CA GLU A 125 -27.82 -19.34 11.39
C GLU A 125 -26.64 -20.20 10.93
N GLY A 126 -25.44 -19.62 10.90
CA GLY A 126 -24.20 -20.28 10.51
C GLY A 126 -24.11 -20.59 9.02
N ALA A 127 -24.93 -19.93 8.21
CA ALA A 127 -24.88 -19.94 6.76
C ALA A 127 -23.80 -18.94 6.33
N PHE A 128 -22.64 -19.43 5.91
CA PHE A 128 -21.66 -18.64 5.16
C PHE A 128 -21.57 -19.22 3.76
N SER A 129 -20.95 -18.52 2.81
CA SER A 129 -20.69 -19.06 1.46
C SER A 129 -20.26 -20.53 1.52
N SER A 130 -20.93 -21.37 0.71
CA SER A 130 -20.66 -22.81 0.62
C SER A 130 -19.37 -23.13 -0.15
N GLU A 131 -18.77 -22.14 -0.80
CA GLU A 131 -17.48 -22.26 -1.48
C GLU A 131 -16.36 -22.20 -0.44
N VAL A 132 -15.89 -23.40 -0.10
CA VAL A 132 -14.92 -23.72 0.96
C VAL A 132 -13.48 -23.49 0.54
N SER A 133 -13.22 -23.27 -0.75
CA SER A 133 -11.87 -23.13 -1.27
C SER A 133 -11.13 -22.03 -0.52
N ASP A 134 -9.86 -22.28 -0.25
CA ASP A 134 -8.98 -21.21 0.21
C ASP A 134 -8.96 -20.16 -0.88
N PHE A 135 -9.54 -18.99 -0.58
CA PHE A 135 -9.35 -17.82 -1.42
C PHE A 135 -7.88 -17.46 -1.31
N ASP A 136 -7.14 -17.83 -2.34
CA ASP A 136 -5.78 -17.42 -2.58
C ASP A 136 -5.84 -16.18 -3.48
N ALA A 137 -5.25 -15.08 -3.03
CA ALA A 137 -5.19 -13.89 -3.86
C ALA A 137 -4.08 -14.15 -4.89
N PRO A 138 -4.34 -14.11 -6.21
CA PRO A 138 -3.33 -14.42 -7.22
C PRO A 138 -2.02 -13.64 -7.04
N VAL A 139 -2.11 -12.39 -6.57
CA VAL A 139 -0.96 -11.52 -6.27
C VAL A 139 -0.07 -12.01 -5.11
N LEU A 140 -0.59 -12.89 -4.23
CA LEU A 140 0.18 -13.52 -3.16
C LEU A 140 0.88 -14.81 -3.63
N GLN A 141 0.60 -15.27 -4.85
CA GLN A 141 1.33 -16.39 -5.43
C GLN A 141 2.71 -15.93 -5.86
N VAL A 142 3.73 -16.47 -5.19
CA VAL A 142 5.12 -16.34 -5.63
C VAL A 142 5.25 -17.18 -6.90
N ARG A 143 5.49 -16.52 -8.05
CA ARG A 143 5.94 -17.20 -9.26
C ARG A 143 7.45 -17.34 -9.19
N ILE A 144 7.93 -18.55 -9.36
CA ILE A 144 9.34 -18.84 -9.48
C ILE A 144 9.72 -18.57 -10.94
N GLU A 145 10.43 -17.49 -11.17
CA GLU A 145 11.01 -17.16 -12.48
C GLU A 145 12.51 -17.49 -12.47
N TYR A 146 13.10 -17.64 -13.65
CA TYR A 146 14.51 -17.95 -13.83
C TYR A 146 15.13 -16.88 -14.72
N THR A 147 16.15 -16.18 -14.21
CA THR A 147 16.84 -15.10 -14.94
C THR A 147 18.32 -15.37 -15.13
N CYS A 148 18.93 -14.81 -16.17
CA CYS A 148 20.36 -14.97 -16.40
C CYS A 148 21.17 -13.91 -15.63
N PRO A 149 22.18 -14.28 -14.82
CA PRO A 149 23.02 -13.31 -14.10
C PRO A 149 23.70 -12.28 -14.99
N MET A 150 23.95 -12.63 -16.26
CA MET A 150 24.62 -11.78 -17.24
C MET A 150 23.65 -11.08 -18.21
N HIS A 151 22.40 -11.53 -18.28
CA HIS A 151 21.37 -10.98 -19.17
C HIS A 151 20.04 -10.90 -18.41
N PRO A 152 19.88 -9.92 -17.51
CA PRO A 152 18.69 -9.79 -16.66
C PRO A 152 17.38 -9.64 -17.45
N GLU A 153 17.46 -9.27 -18.73
CA GLU A 153 16.32 -9.21 -19.66
C GLU A 153 15.80 -10.60 -20.09
N ILE A 154 16.56 -11.66 -19.85
CA ILE A 154 16.10 -13.03 -20.09
C ILE A 154 15.41 -13.53 -18.82
N VAL A 155 14.10 -13.67 -18.89
CA VAL A 155 13.24 -14.22 -17.82
C VAL A 155 12.47 -15.41 -18.40
N ARG A 156 12.41 -16.52 -17.67
CA ARG A 156 11.67 -17.73 -18.05
C ARG A 156 10.92 -18.32 -16.87
N ASP A 157 9.81 -19.00 -17.12
CA ASP A 157 9.02 -19.68 -16.10
C ASP A 157 9.58 -21.06 -15.69
N GLU A 158 10.66 -21.51 -16.36
CA GLU A 158 11.26 -22.84 -16.16
C GLU A 158 12.79 -22.78 -16.06
N PRO A 159 13.43 -23.72 -15.32
CA PRO A 159 14.88 -23.85 -15.29
C PRO A 159 15.44 -24.09 -16.69
N GLY A 160 16.61 -23.51 -16.98
CA GLY A 160 17.27 -23.74 -18.26
C GLY A 160 18.55 -22.95 -18.42
N SER A 161 19.09 -22.95 -19.64
CA SER A 161 20.26 -22.14 -20.01
C SER A 161 19.83 -20.87 -20.75
N CYS A 162 20.53 -19.77 -20.48
CA CYS A 162 20.35 -18.52 -21.19
C CYS A 162 20.62 -18.71 -22.70
N PRO A 163 19.70 -18.33 -23.60
CA PRO A 163 19.88 -18.50 -25.05
C PRO A 163 20.95 -17.55 -25.62
N LYS A 164 21.33 -16.49 -24.89
CA LYS A 164 22.37 -15.53 -25.32
C LYS A 164 23.78 -15.96 -24.94
N CYS A 165 23.98 -16.46 -23.72
CA CYS A 165 25.32 -16.78 -23.20
C CYS A 165 25.51 -18.21 -22.71
N GLY A 166 24.47 -19.06 -22.78
CA GLY A 166 24.55 -20.47 -22.38
C GLY A 166 24.60 -20.72 -20.87
N MET A 167 24.75 -19.69 -20.03
CA MET A 167 24.82 -19.85 -18.58
C MET A 167 23.47 -20.27 -17.98
N THR A 168 23.50 -21.12 -16.95
CA THR A 168 22.31 -21.58 -16.23
C THR A 168 21.54 -20.39 -15.63
N LEU A 169 20.23 -20.37 -15.86
CA LEU A 169 19.33 -19.38 -15.29
C LEU A 169 19.21 -19.62 -13.79
N VAL A 170 19.29 -18.53 -13.01
CA VAL A 170 19.18 -18.56 -11.55
C VAL A 170 17.76 -18.22 -11.12
N LEU A 171 17.35 -18.82 -10.01
CA LEU A 171 16.02 -18.67 -9.45
C LEU A 171 15.80 -17.23 -8.97
N ARG A 172 14.67 -16.66 -9.35
CA ARG A 172 14.19 -15.34 -8.98
C ARG A 172 12.74 -15.46 -8.53
N GLU A 173 12.45 -15.00 -7.32
CA GLU A 173 11.08 -14.88 -6.85
C GLU A 173 10.45 -13.64 -7.49
N ALA A 174 9.33 -13.82 -8.20
CA ALA A 174 8.55 -12.74 -8.78
C ALA A 174 7.12 -12.78 -8.23
N GLN A 175 6.55 -11.60 -7.96
CA GLN A 175 5.15 -11.47 -7.59
C GLN A 175 4.29 -11.62 -8.85
N ALA A 176 3.26 -12.48 -8.82
CA ALA A 176 2.38 -12.67 -9.96
C ALA A 176 1.50 -11.42 -10.19
N THR A 177 1.71 -10.69 -11.28
CA THR A 177 0.75 -9.69 -11.79
C THR A 177 -0.26 -10.37 -12.72
N ALA A 178 -1.56 -10.13 -12.51
CA ALA A 178 -2.59 -10.69 -13.38
C ALA A 178 -2.73 -9.86 -14.69
N GLY A 179 -2.09 -10.34 -15.76
CA GLY A 179 -2.51 -10.10 -17.15
C GLY A 179 -2.10 -8.77 -17.80
N ASN A 180 -1.02 -8.82 -18.59
CA ASN A 180 -0.91 -8.01 -19.81
C ASN A 180 -0.46 -8.97 -20.92
N GLU A 181 -1.41 -9.53 -21.68
CA GLU A 181 -1.10 -10.24 -22.91
C GLU A 181 -0.54 -9.21 -23.90
N HIS A 182 0.78 -9.25 -24.11
CA HIS A 182 1.41 -8.50 -25.19
C HIS A 182 0.95 -9.08 -26.53
N ALA A 183 0.03 -8.37 -27.17
CA ALA A 183 -0.29 -8.53 -28.57
C ALA A 183 0.86 -8.05 -29.46
N ASP A 184 1.06 -8.84 -30.52
CA ASP A 184 1.77 -8.59 -31.78
C ASP A 184 3.30 -8.59 -31.81
N HIS A 185 3.84 -9.57 -32.55
CA HIS A 185 4.31 -9.32 -33.92
C HIS A 185 4.54 -10.64 -34.68
N GLN A 186 3.82 -10.85 -35.80
CA GLN A 186 4.39 -11.48 -37.00
C GLN A 186 3.49 -11.26 -38.22
N GLU A 187 3.95 -10.43 -39.17
CA GLU A 187 3.42 -10.35 -40.53
C GLU A 187 4.10 -11.40 -41.44
N MET A 188 3.24 -12.16 -42.12
CA MET A 188 3.23 -12.56 -43.56
C MET A 188 4.38 -13.35 -44.19
N GLY A 189 4.01 -14.47 -44.86
CA GLY A 189 4.81 -15.07 -45.94
C GLY A 189 4.48 -16.53 -46.33
N ASP A 190 3.34 -16.73 -47.01
CA ASP A 190 3.00 -17.61 -48.16
C ASP A 190 3.69 -18.98 -48.42
N GLY A 191 2.87 -20.01 -48.74
CA GLY A 191 3.31 -21.23 -49.45
C GLY A 191 2.29 -22.38 -49.50
N GLU A 192 1.93 -22.82 -50.71
CA GLU A 192 0.81 -23.71 -51.11
C GLU A 192 0.91 -25.23 -50.77
N ALA A 193 -0.28 -25.83 -50.73
CA ALA A 193 -0.77 -27.21 -50.92
C ALA A 193 0.18 -28.35 -51.38
N THR A 194 -0.03 -29.58 -50.85
CA THR A 194 -0.59 -30.75 -51.58
C THR A 194 -0.89 -31.95 -50.67
N GLU A 195 -1.85 -32.77 -51.13
CA GLU A 195 -2.34 -34.07 -50.64
C GLU A 195 -1.23 -35.16 -50.61
N ASP A 196 -1.34 -36.19 -49.76
CA ASP A 196 -1.98 -37.49 -50.10
C ASP A 196 -1.46 -38.70 -49.26
N THR A 197 -2.40 -39.60 -48.92
CA THR A 197 -2.24 -41.05 -48.59
C THR A 197 -1.38 -41.52 -47.40
N SER A 198 -1.56 -42.66 -46.73
CA SER A 198 -2.67 -43.57 -46.42
C SER A 198 -2.08 -44.68 -45.54
N THR A 199 -2.80 -45.06 -44.48
CA THR A 199 -2.91 -46.42 -43.88
C THR A 199 -1.66 -47.21 -43.44
N HIS A 200 -1.57 -47.52 -42.14
CA HIS A 200 -1.81 -48.88 -41.62
C HIS A 200 -1.91 -48.94 -40.07
N ASN A 201 -2.93 -49.69 -39.61
CA ASN A 201 -3.22 -50.07 -38.22
C ASN A 201 -2.15 -51.00 -37.63
N HIS A 202 -1.84 -50.89 -36.32
CA HIS A 202 -2.33 -51.83 -35.28
C HIS A 202 -1.75 -51.57 -33.86
N TYR A 203 -2.67 -51.69 -32.88
CA TYR A 203 -2.51 -52.04 -31.45
C TYR A 203 -1.81 -51.08 -30.45
N ASP A 204 -2.67 -50.41 -29.67
CA ASP A 204 -2.74 -50.45 -28.20
C ASP A 204 -1.43 -50.50 -27.39
N HIS A 205 -1.03 -49.36 -26.81
CA HIS A 205 -0.18 -49.34 -25.61
C HIS A 205 -0.49 -48.12 -24.73
N HIS A 206 -1.14 -48.39 -23.60
CA HIS A 206 -1.05 -47.59 -22.38
C HIS A 206 0.42 -47.41 -21.97
N HIS A 207 0.88 -46.17 -21.81
CA HIS A 207 2.07 -45.86 -21.03
C HIS A 207 1.68 -45.13 -19.74
N LYS A 208 1.92 -45.83 -18.63
CA LYS A 208 1.95 -45.33 -17.26
C LYS A 208 3.17 -44.42 -17.09
N ALA A 209 3.00 -43.38 -16.28
CA ALA A 209 4.10 -42.62 -15.68
C ALA A 209 4.87 -43.50 -14.70
N ASP A 210 6.20 -43.46 -14.78
CA ASP A 210 7.12 -44.13 -13.85
C ASP A 210 7.27 -43.30 -12.56
N ASP A 211 6.96 -43.92 -11.42
CA ASP A 211 7.24 -43.43 -10.06
C ASP A 211 8.72 -43.66 -9.71
N ALA A 212 9.38 -42.67 -9.12
CA ALA A 212 10.73 -42.79 -8.55
C ALA A 212 10.73 -43.65 -7.27
N PRO A 213 11.80 -44.42 -6.96
CA PRO A 213 11.84 -45.26 -5.76
C PRO A 213 12.05 -44.42 -4.50
N VAL A 214 11.08 -44.43 -3.57
CA VAL A 214 11.15 -43.77 -2.26
C VAL A 214 11.43 -44.81 -1.18
N GLU A 215 12.53 -44.62 -0.42
CA GLU A 215 12.88 -45.45 0.75
C GLU A 215 12.24 -44.87 2.02
N TYR A 216 11.95 -45.71 3.02
CA TYR A 216 11.28 -45.34 4.27
C TYR A 216 12.17 -45.70 5.47
N ILE A 217 12.33 -44.78 6.44
CA ILE A 217 13.23 -44.91 7.59
C ILE A 217 12.47 -44.78 8.92
N CYS A 218 12.94 -45.45 9.97
CA CYS A 218 12.37 -45.31 11.30
C CYS A 218 12.96 -44.08 12.03
N PRO A 219 12.14 -43.15 12.56
CA PRO A 219 12.62 -41.95 13.26
C PRO A 219 13.52 -42.25 14.48
N MET A 220 13.36 -43.43 15.07
CA MET A 220 14.09 -43.85 16.27
C MET A 220 15.24 -44.83 15.99
N HIS A 221 15.24 -45.51 14.85
CA HIS A 221 16.26 -46.49 14.48
C HIS A 221 16.71 -46.23 13.04
N LEU A 222 17.61 -45.26 12.86
CA LEU A 222 18.06 -44.78 11.54
C LEU A 222 18.74 -45.86 10.68
N GLU A 223 19.13 -46.97 11.28
CA GLU A 223 19.64 -48.17 10.60
C GLU A 223 18.54 -49.04 9.96
N VAL A 224 17.26 -48.77 10.23
CA VAL A 224 16.12 -49.50 9.66
C VAL A 224 15.57 -48.70 8.48
N VAL A 225 15.91 -49.14 7.28
CA VAL A 225 15.44 -48.59 5.99
C VAL A 225 14.69 -49.69 5.22
N GLN A 226 13.53 -49.35 4.64
CA GLN A 226 12.70 -50.27 3.86
C GLN A 226 12.19 -49.61 2.58
N ASN A 227 11.96 -50.41 1.54
CA ASN A 227 11.56 -49.91 0.21
C ASN A 227 10.04 -49.67 0.08
N GLY A 228 9.34 -49.47 1.19
CA GLY A 228 7.89 -49.24 1.21
C GLY A 228 7.38 -48.88 2.61
N PRO A 229 6.16 -48.32 2.70
CA PRO A 229 5.56 -47.93 3.97
C PRO A 229 5.25 -49.16 4.83
N GLY A 230 5.47 -49.03 6.14
CA GLY A 230 5.24 -50.11 7.10
C GLY A 230 5.63 -49.67 8.52
N SER A 231 5.53 -50.59 9.48
CA SER A 231 5.92 -50.34 10.87
C SER A 231 7.29 -50.96 11.16
N CYS A 232 8.12 -50.24 11.92
CA CYS A 232 9.48 -50.65 12.26
C CYS A 232 9.48 -51.98 13.02
N PRO A 233 10.21 -53.03 12.57
CA PRO A 233 10.24 -54.32 13.23
C PRO A 233 10.95 -54.31 14.60
N LYS A 234 11.68 -53.24 14.95
CA LYS A 234 12.34 -53.10 16.26
C LYS A 234 11.50 -52.39 17.31
N CYS A 235 10.65 -51.45 16.91
CA CYS A 235 9.90 -50.61 17.87
C CYS A 235 8.40 -50.45 17.57
N GLY A 236 7.92 -50.95 16.44
CA GLY A 236 6.51 -50.92 16.06
C GLY A 236 5.97 -49.56 15.59
N MET A 237 6.79 -48.51 15.56
CA MET A 237 6.39 -47.20 15.03
C MET A 237 6.42 -47.16 13.51
N ASP A 238 5.54 -46.35 12.91
CA ASP A 238 5.44 -46.21 11.46
C ASP A 238 6.69 -45.57 10.84
N LEU A 239 7.09 -46.07 9.68
CA LEU A 239 8.26 -45.59 8.93
C LEU A 239 7.90 -44.35 8.11
N GLU A 240 8.82 -43.39 8.04
CA GLU A 240 8.63 -42.13 7.30
C GLU A 240 9.43 -42.13 5.99
N PRO A 241 8.88 -41.60 4.89
CA PRO A 241 9.57 -41.56 3.60
C PRO A 241 10.81 -40.66 3.63
N ARG A 242 11.88 -41.11 2.99
CA ARG A 242 13.17 -40.44 2.82
C ARG A 242 13.43 -40.27 1.32
N GLU A 243 13.67 -39.04 0.91
CA GLU A 243 14.06 -38.73 -0.47
C GLU A 243 15.51 -39.18 -0.72
N ILE A 244 15.73 -39.94 -1.80
CA ILE A 244 17.06 -40.33 -2.26
C ILE A 244 17.52 -39.28 -3.28
N HIS A 245 18.54 -38.49 -2.94
CA HIS A 245 19.32 -37.82 -3.96
C HIS A 245 20.15 -38.87 -4.71
N SER A 246 19.87 -39.09 -5.99
CA SER A 246 20.72 -39.88 -6.86
C SER A 246 22.04 -39.13 -7.09
N GLU A 247 23.08 -39.46 -6.32
CA GLU A 247 24.45 -39.10 -6.66
C GLU A 247 24.87 -39.87 -7.91
N ALA A 248 24.95 -39.17 -9.03
CA ALA A 248 25.75 -39.61 -10.16
C ALA A 248 27.20 -39.78 -9.68
N LYS A 249 27.78 -40.94 -9.99
CA LYS A 249 29.17 -41.29 -9.72
C LYS A 249 30.14 -40.16 -10.10
N HIS A 250 30.80 -39.58 -9.10
CA HIS A 250 32.13 -38.99 -9.29
C HIS A 250 33.17 -39.91 -8.65
N GLU A 251 33.91 -40.60 -9.51
CA GLU A 251 35.18 -41.23 -9.16
C GLU A 251 36.19 -40.13 -8.81
N HIS A 252 36.60 -40.06 -7.54
CA HIS A 252 37.70 -39.19 -7.13
C HIS A 252 39.02 -39.81 -7.56
N HIS A 253 39.62 -39.27 -8.63
CA HIS A 253 41.06 -39.29 -8.77
C HIS A 253 41.67 -38.37 -7.70
N HIS A 254 42.18 -38.98 -6.63
CA HIS A 254 43.13 -38.32 -5.73
C HIS A 254 44.41 -38.01 -6.50
N MET A 255 44.78 -36.73 -6.61
CA MET A 255 46.19 -36.33 -6.66
C MET A 255 46.57 -35.75 -5.30
N ALA A 256 47.64 -36.31 -4.74
CA ALA A 256 48.18 -36.06 -3.42
C ALA A 256 48.74 -34.65 -3.28
N HIS A 257 48.53 -34.06 -2.10
CA HIS A 257 49.50 -33.16 -1.47
C HIS A 257 49.53 -33.44 0.03
N ASP A 258 50.57 -34.16 0.46
CA ASP A 258 50.98 -34.33 1.86
C ASP A 258 51.33 -32.97 2.47
N ALA A 259 50.73 -32.66 3.62
CA ALA A 259 51.34 -31.77 4.61
C ALA A 259 51.47 -32.58 5.91
N PRO A 260 52.67 -32.74 6.48
CA PRO A 260 52.85 -33.55 7.69
C PRO A 260 52.22 -32.82 8.88
N VAL A 261 51.30 -33.51 9.57
CA VAL A 261 50.61 -33.00 10.76
C VAL A 261 51.30 -33.58 11.99
N GLU A 262 52.01 -32.73 12.75
CA GLU A 262 52.72 -33.14 13.96
C GLU A 262 51.85 -33.03 15.23
N TYR A 263 51.88 -34.07 16.06
CA TYR A 263 51.21 -34.18 17.36
C TYR A 263 52.23 -34.10 18.49
N THR A 264 51.92 -33.39 19.58
CA THR A 264 52.81 -33.25 20.74
C THR A 264 52.11 -33.51 22.06
N CYS A 265 52.88 -33.93 23.09
CA CYS A 265 52.34 -34.17 24.42
C CYS A 265 52.26 -32.84 25.20
N PRO A 266 51.10 -32.46 25.77
CA PRO A 266 50.96 -31.22 26.54
C PRO A 266 51.93 -31.12 27.74
N MET A 267 52.37 -32.26 28.27
CA MET A 267 53.25 -32.35 29.44
C MET A 267 54.72 -32.56 29.08
N HIS A 268 55.02 -33.09 27.89
CA HIS A 268 56.39 -33.31 27.41
C HIS A 268 56.47 -32.80 25.96
N PRO A 269 56.60 -31.48 25.75
CA PRO A 269 56.54 -30.85 24.43
C PRO A 269 57.65 -31.31 23.46
N GLU A 270 58.70 -31.90 24.01
CA GLU A 270 59.81 -32.56 23.31
C GLU A 270 59.41 -33.89 22.63
N VAL A 271 58.26 -34.47 23.01
CA VAL A 271 57.72 -35.67 22.36
C VAL A 271 56.81 -35.20 21.23
N VAL A 272 57.29 -35.32 20.00
CA VAL A 272 56.58 -35.00 18.76
C VAL A 272 56.45 -36.28 17.94
N GLN A 273 55.26 -36.56 17.44
CA GLN A 273 54.96 -37.72 16.61
C GLN A 273 54.07 -37.31 15.43
N ASP A 274 54.23 -38.00 14.31
CA ASP A 274 53.53 -37.67 13.06
C ASP A 274 52.12 -38.31 13.00
N GLU A 275 51.74 -39.06 14.04
CA GLU A 275 50.44 -39.76 14.14
C GLU A 275 49.79 -39.56 15.52
N PRO A 276 48.45 -39.53 15.61
CA PRO A 276 47.74 -39.41 16.87
C PRO A 276 47.91 -40.69 17.72
N GLY A 277 48.28 -40.53 18.98
CA GLY A 277 48.53 -41.65 19.89
C GLY A 277 48.71 -41.21 21.35
N SER A 278 49.07 -42.14 22.23
CA SER A 278 49.36 -41.86 23.64
C SER A 278 50.88 -41.70 23.86
N CYS A 279 51.28 -40.68 24.62
CA CYS A 279 52.68 -40.38 24.88
C CYS A 279 53.39 -41.55 25.56
N PRO A 280 54.51 -42.06 25.02
CA PRO A 280 55.22 -43.22 25.57
C PRO A 280 55.92 -42.95 26.92
N LYS A 281 56.06 -41.68 27.33
CA LYS A 281 56.65 -41.32 28.63
C LYS A 281 55.63 -41.26 29.77
N CYS A 282 54.40 -40.80 29.50
CA CYS A 282 53.40 -40.56 30.56
C CYS A 282 52.01 -41.15 30.29
N GLY A 283 51.79 -41.75 29.11
CA GLY A 283 50.54 -42.43 28.74
C GLY A 283 49.37 -41.51 28.36
N MET A 284 49.54 -40.18 28.37
CA MET A 284 48.48 -39.22 27.99
C MET A 284 48.39 -39.02 26.47
N ASN A 285 47.19 -38.78 25.96
CA ASN A 285 46.95 -38.59 24.52
C ASN A 285 47.65 -37.34 23.97
N LEU A 286 48.30 -37.49 22.82
CA LEU A 286 48.98 -36.43 22.09
C LEU A 286 47.95 -35.53 21.39
N VAL A 287 48.24 -34.24 21.35
CA VAL A 287 47.35 -33.22 20.78
C VAL A 287 48.02 -32.52 19.59
N LEU A 288 47.21 -32.02 18.68
CA LEU A 288 47.66 -31.32 17.47
C LEU A 288 48.43 -30.05 17.83
N ARG A 289 49.58 -29.85 17.20
CA ARG A 289 50.43 -28.69 17.44
C ARG A 289 49.95 -27.48 16.61
N ASP A 290 49.07 -26.66 17.17
CA ASP A 290 48.56 -25.45 16.51
C ASP A 290 49.64 -24.37 16.33
N GLN A 291 49.79 -23.88 15.10
CA GLN A 291 50.62 -22.71 14.80
C GLN A 291 49.81 -21.42 14.95
N LYS A 292 50.03 -20.66 16.03
CA LYS A 292 49.79 -19.21 16.02
C LYS A 292 50.67 -18.42 16.99
N SER A 293 51.44 -17.50 16.39
CA SER A 293 51.87 -16.17 16.90
C SER A 293 52.60 -16.07 18.24
N THR A 294 53.86 -15.61 18.20
CA THR A 294 54.49 -14.86 19.29
C THR A 294 54.98 -13.48 18.81
N THR A 295 54.52 -12.44 19.48
CA THR A 295 55.00 -11.05 19.44
C THR A 295 56.25 -10.88 20.31
N ALA A 296 57.25 -10.07 19.88
CA ALA A 296 58.15 -9.31 20.77
C ALA A 296 59.07 -8.31 20.01
N ARG A 297 59.36 -7.18 20.71
CA ARG A 297 60.10 -5.96 20.33
C ARG A 297 61.64 -6.13 20.20
N GLY A 298 62.30 -5.23 19.47
CA GLY A 298 63.74 -4.93 19.60
C GLY A 298 64.29 -3.89 18.60
N HIS A 299 65.08 -2.92 19.08
CA HIS A 299 65.59 -1.69 18.43
C HIS A 299 66.75 -1.86 17.42
N ALA A 300 66.90 -0.85 16.53
CA ALA A 300 68.11 -0.01 16.28
C ALA A 300 68.63 0.12 14.82
N ASP A 301 68.73 1.40 14.38
CA ASP A 301 69.68 2.10 13.48
C ASP A 301 70.44 1.38 12.33
N MET A 302 70.39 1.94 11.11
CA MET A 302 71.46 2.76 10.47
C MET A 302 71.29 2.97 8.96
N ASP A 303 71.89 4.08 8.49
CA ASP A 303 71.86 4.70 7.17
C ASP A 303 72.53 3.94 6.00
N SER A 304 72.20 4.43 4.79
CA SER A 304 73.11 4.67 3.63
C SER A 304 73.15 3.70 2.44
N HIS A 305 72.70 4.26 1.29
CA HIS A 305 73.14 4.16 -0.12
C HIS A 305 74.01 3.00 -0.66
N GLY A 306 73.63 2.55 -1.87
CA GLY A 306 74.46 1.85 -2.87
C GLY A 306 73.64 0.78 -3.61
N ASP A 307 72.96 1.10 -4.71
CA ASP A 307 73.43 1.08 -6.11
C ASP A 307 73.73 -0.31 -6.70
N GLN A 308 73.10 -0.55 -7.87
CA GLN A 308 73.34 -1.57 -8.90
C GLN A 308 73.02 -3.06 -8.65
N GLY A 309 71.96 -3.52 -9.35
CA GLY A 309 72.20 -4.37 -10.52
C GLY A 309 71.47 -5.73 -10.58
N ASN A 310 70.54 -5.83 -11.55
CA ASN A 310 70.17 -7.05 -12.32
C ASN A 310 69.37 -8.16 -11.57
N MET A 311 68.35 -8.82 -12.11
CA MET A 311 67.79 -8.93 -13.46
C MET A 311 66.27 -9.07 -13.41
N ASP A 312 65.67 -8.61 -14.50
CA ASP A 312 64.31 -8.77 -14.97
C ASP A 312 63.87 -10.24 -15.12
N HIS A 313 62.63 -10.55 -14.75
CA HIS A 313 61.79 -11.50 -15.46
C HIS A 313 60.32 -11.09 -15.33
N SER A 314 59.87 -10.32 -16.32
CA SER A 314 58.50 -10.29 -16.81
C SER A 314 57.79 -11.65 -16.70
N THR A 315 56.61 -11.73 -16.08
CA THR A 315 55.34 -12.11 -16.75
C THR A 315 54.17 -12.29 -15.76
N MET A 316 53.06 -11.62 -16.11
CA MET A 316 51.66 -11.82 -15.70
C MET A 316 51.22 -11.27 -14.34
N ASN A 317 50.56 -10.11 -14.44
CA ASN A 317 49.65 -9.53 -13.46
C ASN A 317 48.59 -10.56 -13.02
N HIS A 318 48.54 -10.85 -11.72
CA HIS A 318 47.30 -11.25 -11.08
C HIS A 318 46.52 -9.98 -10.75
N ASP A 319 45.92 -9.38 -11.78
CA ASP A 319 44.87 -8.39 -11.60
C ASP A 319 43.61 -9.09 -11.04
N ASP A 320 43.06 -8.47 -10.00
CA ASP A 320 41.69 -8.60 -9.49
C ASP A 320 41.20 -9.97 -8.99
N MET A 321 41.66 -10.33 -7.79
CA MET A 321 40.78 -10.97 -6.80
C MET A 321 40.80 -10.13 -5.53
N ALA A 322 40.11 -8.98 -5.60
CA ALA A 322 39.91 -8.12 -4.46
C ALA A 322 39.17 -8.88 -3.35
N PHE A 323 39.89 -9.20 -2.28
CA PHE A 323 39.28 -9.46 -0.98
C PHE A 323 38.59 -8.16 -0.56
N MET A 324 37.32 -7.99 -0.93
CA MET A 324 36.57 -6.77 -0.59
C MET A 324 36.54 -6.65 0.92
N SER A 325 37.16 -5.60 1.45
CA SER A 325 37.13 -5.31 2.89
C SER A 325 35.67 -5.25 3.32
N MET A 326 35.35 -5.81 4.49
CA MET A 326 34.00 -5.64 5.07
C MET A 326 33.64 -4.15 5.21
N VAL A 327 34.65 -3.27 5.27
CA VAL A 327 34.50 -1.81 5.23
C VAL A 327 34.10 -1.30 3.85
N ASP A 328 34.62 -1.88 2.76
CA ASP A 328 34.28 -1.48 1.38
C ASP A 328 32.88 -1.96 0.98
N VAL A 329 32.46 -3.14 1.48
CA VAL A 329 31.11 -3.69 1.27
C VAL A 329 30.03 -2.89 2.02
N THR A 330 30.41 -2.23 3.11
CA THR A 330 29.49 -1.46 3.97
C THR A 330 29.69 0.06 3.87
N LYS A 331 30.53 0.54 2.94
CA LYS A 331 30.84 1.97 2.81
C LYS A 331 29.63 2.77 2.30
N ASP A 332 28.82 2.14 1.46
CA ASP A 332 27.65 2.73 0.81
C ASP A 332 26.35 2.34 1.55
N LEU A 333 26.45 1.55 2.62
CA LEU A 333 25.33 1.30 3.53
C LEU A 333 25.11 2.54 4.41
N PRO A 334 23.83 2.86 4.69
CA PRO A 334 23.49 3.97 5.53
C PRO A 334 23.97 3.66 6.95
N ARG A 335 24.27 4.71 7.70
CA ARG A 335 24.80 4.57 9.04
C ARG A 335 23.83 5.24 10.00
N SER A 336 23.42 4.49 11.01
CA SER A 336 22.65 5.02 12.14
C SER A 336 23.36 6.19 12.82
N GLY A 337 22.64 6.94 13.65
CA GLY A 337 23.21 8.06 14.41
C GLY A 337 24.39 7.71 15.33
N ASP A 338 24.58 6.41 15.64
CA ASP A 338 25.72 5.84 16.37
C ASP A 338 26.77 5.16 15.45
N GLY A 339 26.60 5.21 14.13
CA GLY A 339 27.60 4.84 13.12
C GLY A 339 27.59 3.37 12.70
N LEU A 340 26.56 2.59 13.05
CA LEU A 340 26.43 1.19 12.65
C LEU A 340 25.81 1.06 11.24
N PRO A 341 26.32 0.14 10.40
CA PRO A 341 25.72 -0.13 9.10
C PRO A 341 24.33 -0.75 9.29
N MET A 342 23.32 -0.08 8.75
CA MET A 342 21.92 -0.53 8.81
C MET A 342 21.48 -1.05 7.43
N GLU A 343 20.57 -2.01 7.41
CA GLU A 343 19.97 -2.48 6.16
C GLU A 343 18.79 -1.56 5.81
N TRP A 344 18.74 -1.07 4.56
CA TRP A 344 17.60 -0.28 4.07
C TRP A 344 16.37 -1.20 4.02
N ILE A 345 15.25 -0.78 4.59
CA ILE A 345 13.99 -1.53 4.54
C ILE A 345 12.99 -0.75 3.70
N GLU A 346 12.43 -1.39 2.67
CA GLU A 346 11.26 -0.86 1.98
C GLU A 346 9.98 -1.29 2.68
N ALA A 347 9.18 -0.32 3.13
CA ALA A 347 7.96 -0.53 3.87
C ALA A 347 6.77 0.13 3.15
N PRO A 348 5.79 -0.64 2.63
CA PRO A 348 4.61 -0.09 2.00
C PRO A 348 3.55 0.32 3.03
N PHE A 349 3.04 1.54 2.88
CA PHE A 349 1.94 2.14 3.61
C PHE A 349 0.82 2.47 2.62
N GLY A 350 -0.14 1.55 2.45
CA GLY A 350 -1.27 1.73 1.55
C GLY A 350 -1.60 0.47 0.76
N PRO A 351 -2.63 0.52 -0.12
CA PRO A 351 -3.53 1.64 -0.37
C PRO A 351 -4.66 1.80 0.67
N PHE A 352 -4.77 0.89 1.64
CA PHE A 352 -5.81 0.90 2.68
C PHE A 352 -5.22 1.09 4.09
N PHE A 353 -4.12 1.83 4.19
CA PHE A 353 -3.44 2.03 5.46
C PHE A 353 -4.29 2.89 6.42
N PRO A 354 -4.51 2.47 7.68
CA PRO A 354 -5.34 3.22 8.62
C PRO A 354 -4.80 4.63 8.90
N GLY A 355 -5.62 5.65 8.64
CA GLY A 355 -5.25 7.05 8.87
C GLY A 355 -4.67 7.76 7.65
N LEU A 356 -4.27 7.02 6.61
CA LEU A 356 -4.00 7.57 5.28
C LEU A 356 -5.27 7.46 4.40
N PRO A 357 -5.43 8.32 3.39
CA PRO A 357 -6.58 8.26 2.51
C PRO A 357 -6.56 6.99 1.65
N GLY A 358 -7.73 6.39 1.46
CA GLY A 358 -7.88 5.18 0.64
C GLY A 358 -7.45 5.44 -0.80
N GLY A 359 -6.54 4.60 -1.30
CA GLY A 359 -5.97 4.70 -2.65
C GLY A 359 -4.57 5.32 -2.73
N LEU A 360 -4.03 5.87 -1.64
CA LEU A 360 -2.63 6.31 -1.59
C LEU A 360 -1.71 5.12 -1.29
N LEU A 361 -0.79 4.81 -2.20
CA LEU A 361 0.33 3.90 -1.94
C LEU A 361 1.57 4.74 -1.63
N LEU A 362 2.04 4.67 -0.39
CA LEU A 362 3.26 5.32 0.09
C LEU A 362 4.26 4.24 0.48
N THR A 363 5.29 4.01 -0.33
CA THR A 363 6.41 3.14 0.03
C THR A 363 7.52 3.98 0.60
N LEU A 364 7.95 3.68 1.83
CA LEU A 364 9.04 4.38 2.49
C LEU A 364 10.28 3.50 2.51
N THR A 365 11.41 4.10 2.23
CA THR A 365 12.70 3.47 2.41
C THR A 365 13.28 3.94 3.75
N LEU A 366 13.46 3.00 4.67
CA LEU A 366 13.80 3.28 6.07
C LEU A 366 15.26 2.93 6.34
N ASP A 367 15.95 3.86 7.00
CA ASP A 367 17.22 3.65 7.68
C ASP A 367 16.96 3.65 9.20
N GLY A 368 16.81 2.45 9.77
CA GLY A 368 16.32 2.29 11.13
C GLY A 368 14.88 2.82 11.28
N ASP A 369 14.71 3.88 12.06
CA ASP A 369 13.44 4.58 12.25
C ASP A 369 13.31 5.85 11.40
N THR A 370 14.34 6.21 10.64
CA THR A 370 14.39 7.42 9.83
C THR A 370 14.02 7.12 8.38
N VAL A 371 13.29 8.02 7.73
CA VAL A 371 12.92 7.92 6.32
C VAL A 371 14.08 8.43 5.46
N ALA A 372 14.71 7.53 4.71
CA ALA A 372 15.78 7.84 3.77
C ALA A 372 15.26 8.16 2.36
N GLY A 373 14.07 7.67 2.00
CA GLY A 373 13.43 7.94 0.71
C GLY A 373 11.96 7.56 0.71
N SER A 374 11.24 7.98 -0.34
CA SER A 374 9.81 7.65 -0.48
C SER A 374 9.35 7.59 -1.93
N ASP A 375 8.49 6.63 -2.24
CA ASP A 375 7.67 6.58 -3.46
C ASP A 375 6.21 6.75 -3.07
N ALA A 376 5.55 7.80 -3.59
CA ALA A 376 4.16 8.09 -3.30
C ALA A 376 3.35 8.22 -4.58
N ARG A 377 2.33 7.36 -4.73
CA ARG A 377 1.46 7.33 -5.91
C ARG A 377 0.01 7.08 -5.55
N SER A 378 -0.89 7.60 -6.39
CA SER A 378 -2.30 7.22 -6.34
C SER A 378 -2.50 5.92 -7.11
N LEU A 379 -3.20 4.96 -6.50
CA LEU A 379 -3.76 3.79 -7.17
C LEU A 379 -5.19 4.04 -7.64
N ILE A 380 -5.69 5.28 -7.55
CA ILE A 380 -6.94 5.66 -8.22
C ILE A 380 -6.57 6.08 -9.64
N GLU A 381 -7.03 5.30 -10.63
CA GLU A 381 -6.78 5.58 -12.04
C GLU A 381 -7.26 6.99 -12.43
N ASN A 382 -6.44 7.66 -13.23
CA ASN A 382 -6.84 8.88 -13.92
C ASN A 382 -7.89 8.53 -14.98
N ARG A 383 -9.18 8.67 -14.62
CA ARG A 383 -10.27 8.41 -15.58
C ARG A 383 -10.43 9.62 -16.50
N GLU A 384 -10.62 9.35 -17.78
CA GLU A 384 -10.93 10.38 -18.77
C GLU A 384 -12.19 11.16 -18.38
N LEU A 385 -12.16 12.49 -18.53
CA LEU A 385 -13.30 13.34 -18.21
C LEU A 385 -14.51 13.09 -19.12
N LEU A 386 -14.30 12.55 -20.32
CA LEU A 386 -15.32 12.19 -21.28
C LEU A 386 -15.20 10.71 -21.62
N GLN A 387 -16.31 9.96 -21.56
CA GLN A 387 -16.32 8.53 -21.93
C GLN A 387 -16.40 8.31 -23.45
N ASN A 388 -16.93 9.32 -24.15
CA ASN A 388 -17.16 9.33 -25.59
C ASN A 388 -16.66 10.66 -26.15
N SER A 389 -16.71 10.85 -27.46
CA SER A 389 -16.38 12.11 -28.13
C SER A 389 -17.24 13.31 -27.71
N SER A 390 -18.39 13.10 -27.06
CA SER A 390 -19.17 14.16 -26.43
C SER A 390 -20.04 13.64 -25.27
N MET A 391 -20.44 14.54 -24.37
CA MET A 391 -21.30 14.24 -23.22
C MET A 391 -22.30 15.36 -22.97
N ASP A 392 -23.55 15.05 -22.61
CA ASP A 392 -24.50 16.09 -22.19
C ASP A 392 -24.09 16.70 -20.83
N ALA A 393 -24.50 17.94 -20.58
CA ALA A 393 -24.11 18.67 -19.38
C ALA A 393 -24.48 17.95 -18.07
N LYS A 394 -25.64 17.29 -18.01
CA LYS A 394 -26.08 16.61 -16.78
C LYS A 394 -25.20 15.40 -16.49
N SER A 395 -24.92 14.59 -17.51
CA SER A 395 -24.01 13.44 -17.40
C SER A 395 -22.59 13.89 -17.07
N PHE A 396 -22.12 14.99 -17.66
CA PHE A 396 -20.80 15.54 -17.36
C PHE A 396 -20.67 16.01 -15.90
N ILE A 397 -21.68 16.69 -15.37
CA ILE A 397 -21.71 17.10 -13.95
C ILE A 397 -21.72 15.88 -13.03
N ALA A 398 -22.58 14.89 -13.31
CA ALA A 398 -22.64 13.67 -12.51
C ALA A 398 -21.31 12.93 -12.50
N ARG A 399 -20.63 12.89 -13.65
CA ARG A 399 -19.27 12.33 -13.77
C ARG A 399 -18.25 13.16 -12.99
N LEU A 400 -18.24 14.49 -13.14
CA LEU A 400 -17.32 15.36 -12.38
C LEU A 400 -17.50 15.21 -10.87
N THR A 401 -18.74 15.07 -10.43
CA THR A 401 -19.10 14.90 -9.02
C THR A 401 -18.63 13.54 -8.47
N SER A 402 -18.64 12.48 -9.28
CA SER A 402 -18.19 11.14 -8.85
C SER A 402 -16.67 10.96 -8.87
N PHE A 403 -15.93 11.85 -9.54
CA PHE A 403 -14.48 11.83 -9.53
C PHE A 403 -13.87 12.13 -8.16
N GLU A 404 -14.50 13.00 -7.36
CA GLU A 404 -13.99 13.40 -6.06
C GLU A 404 -15.07 13.20 -4.98
N PRO A 405 -15.15 12.00 -4.40
CA PRO A 405 -16.21 11.64 -3.46
C PRO A 405 -16.11 12.38 -2.11
N LEU A 406 -14.95 12.94 -1.74
CA LEU A 406 -14.78 13.67 -0.49
C LEU A 406 -15.19 15.16 -0.62
N ALA A 407 -15.38 15.66 -1.84
CA ALA A 407 -15.77 17.05 -2.09
C ALA A 407 -16.78 17.24 -3.27
N PRO A 408 -17.85 16.44 -3.39
CA PRO A 408 -18.71 16.39 -4.58
C PRO A 408 -19.38 17.72 -4.96
N VAL A 409 -19.87 18.50 -3.99
CA VAL A 409 -20.52 19.81 -4.19
C VAL A 409 -19.56 20.83 -4.80
N ALA A 410 -18.27 20.80 -4.45
CA ALA A 410 -17.27 21.70 -5.02
C ALA A 410 -17.05 21.42 -6.51
N TYR A 411 -16.97 20.14 -6.88
CA TYR A 411 -16.81 19.71 -8.27
C TYR A 411 -18.11 19.90 -9.07
N GLN A 412 -19.26 19.68 -8.46
CA GLN A 412 -20.57 20.02 -9.04
C GLN A 412 -20.66 21.53 -9.32
N TYR A 413 -20.25 22.37 -8.37
CA TYR A 413 -20.21 23.83 -8.53
C TYR A 413 -19.23 24.26 -9.63
N LEU A 414 -18.03 23.65 -9.67
CA LEU A 414 -17.02 23.89 -10.69
C LEU A 414 -17.55 23.59 -12.10
N ALA A 415 -18.20 22.45 -12.29
CA ALA A 415 -18.85 22.12 -13.56
C ALA A 415 -19.95 23.12 -13.93
N CYS A 416 -20.84 23.46 -12.98
CA CYS A 416 -21.91 24.42 -13.23
C CYS A 416 -21.34 25.78 -13.69
N ARG A 417 -20.33 26.31 -12.99
CA ARG A 417 -19.69 27.58 -13.37
C ARG A 417 -19.03 27.53 -14.74
N ALA A 418 -18.36 26.43 -15.09
CA ALA A 418 -17.70 26.30 -16.38
C ALA A 418 -18.72 26.22 -17.52
N LEU A 419 -19.82 25.50 -17.33
CA LEU A 419 -20.92 25.40 -18.28
C LEU A 419 -21.66 26.74 -18.44
N GLU A 420 -21.97 27.41 -17.34
CA GLU A 420 -22.60 28.74 -17.32
C GLU A 420 -21.70 29.78 -18.02
N SER A 421 -20.38 29.72 -17.80
CA SER A 421 -19.41 30.54 -18.50
C SER A 421 -19.34 30.24 -20.01
N ALA A 422 -19.40 28.97 -20.41
CA ALA A 422 -19.40 28.59 -21.83
C ALA A 422 -20.68 29.02 -22.56
N ALA A 423 -21.79 29.11 -21.84
CA ALA A 423 -23.10 29.52 -22.35
C ALA A 423 -23.39 31.02 -22.18
N ASP A 424 -22.43 31.81 -21.68
CA ASP A 424 -22.56 33.25 -21.39
C ASP A 424 -23.79 33.58 -20.50
N MET A 425 -24.01 32.75 -19.47
CA MET A 425 -25.16 32.87 -18.56
C MET A 425 -24.78 33.58 -17.26
N GLU A 426 -25.57 34.57 -16.86
CA GLU A 426 -25.48 35.19 -15.53
C GLU A 426 -26.35 34.44 -14.51
N VAL A 427 -25.80 34.19 -13.33
CA VAL A 427 -26.50 33.56 -12.19
C VAL A 427 -27.03 34.63 -11.24
N PRO A 428 -28.30 34.58 -10.83
CA PRO A 428 -28.84 35.52 -9.84
C PRO A 428 -28.04 35.53 -8.54
N ALA A 429 -27.89 36.71 -7.92
CA ALA A 429 -27.08 36.89 -6.72
C ALA A 429 -27.53 35.98 -5.56
N ASP A 430 -28.85 35.84 -5.35
CA ASP A 430 -29.40 35.00 -4.28
C ASP A 430 -29.04 33.51 -4.49
N THR A 431 -29.14 33.02 -5.72
CA THR A 431 -28.73 31.65 -6.09
C THR A 431 -27.23 31.47 -5.93
N ALA A 432 -26.42 32.45 -6.31
CA ALA A 432 -24.97 32.41 -6.12
C ALA A 432 -24.62 32.30 -4.62
N CYS A 433 -25.24 33.13 -3.76
CA CYS A 433 -25.05 33.06 -2.31
C CYS A 433 -25.48 31.71 -1.74
N ALA A 434 -26.64 31.18 -2.13
CA ALA A 434 -27.13 29.88 -1.64
C ALA A 434 -26.20 28.71 -2.03
N ARG A 435 -25.61 28.76 -3.24
CA ARG A 435 -24.58 27.80 -3.69
C ARG A 435 -23.30 27.91 -2.86
N ILE A 436 -22.87 29.13 -2.49
CA ILE A 436 -21.75 29.32 -1.54
C ILE A 436 -22.08 28.71 -0.18
N GLY A 437 -23.32 28.84 0.32
CA GLY A 437 -23.76 28.17 1.54
C GLY A 437 -23.56 26.64 1.48
N ALA A 438 -23.86 26.00 0.34
CA ALA A 438 -23.60 24.57 0.14
C ALA A 438 -22.12 24.22 0.05
N LEU A 439 -21.32 25.05 -0.63
CA LEU A 439 -19.87 24.87 -0.74
C LEU A 439 -19.18 24.99 0.63
N GLU A 440 -19.58 25.95 1.45
CA GLU A 440 -19.02 26.17 2.79
C GLU A 440 -19.51 25.12 3.80
N ARG A 441 -20.74 24.60 3.66
CA ARG A 441 -21.16 23.40 4.38
C ARG A 441 -20.25 22.21 4.05
N GLN A 442 -19.94 21.99 2.77
CA GLN A 442 -19.02 20.94 2.38
C GLN A 442 -17.60 21.18 2.91
N ARG A 443 -17.14 22.43 2.96
CA ARG A 443 -15.84 22.75 3.54
C ARG A 443 -15.77 22.36 5.01
N ILE A 444 -16.82 22.64 5.78
CA ILE A 444 -16.95 22.20 7.19
C ILE A 444 -16.87 20.68 7.27
N THR A 445 -17.62 19.95 6.44
CA THR A 445 -17.68 18.48 6.52
C THR A 445 -16.36 17.83 6.07
N SER A 446 -15.73 18.37 5.02
CA SER A 446 -14.42 17.92 4.54
C SER A 446 -13.35 18.09 5.60
N HIS A 447 -13.22 19.27 6.22
CA HIS A 447 -12.23 19.49 7.27
C HIS A 447 -12.51 18.68 8.54
N LEU A 448 -13.78 18.48 8.93
CA LEU A 448 -14.12 17.57 10.03
C LEU A 448 -13.78 16.11 9.69
N GLY A 449 -13.97 15.70 8.43
CA GLY A 449 -13.57 14.39 7.93
C GLY A 449 -12.06 14.17 7.95
N TRP A 450 -11.30 15.17 7.53
CA TRP A 450 -9.85 15.19 7.64
C TRP A 450 -9.40 15.15 9.11
N LEU A 451 -9.99 15.95 10.01
CA LEU A 451 -9.71 15.91 11.44
C LEU A 451 -9.97 14.53 12.06
N ALA A 452 -10.96 13.80 11.52
CA ALA A 452 -11.23 12.45 11.98
C ALA A 452 -10.10 11.48 11.61
N LEU A 453 -9.63 11.52 10.35
CA LEU A 453 -8.48 10.73 9.90
C LEU A 453 -7.18 11.13 10.62
N PHE A 454 -6.91 12.44 10.69
CA PHE A 454 -5.73 12.97 11.36
C PHE A 454 -5.72 12.60 12.85
N GLY A 455 -6.87 12.66 13.53
CA GLY A 455 -7.03 12.19 14.91
C GLY A 455 -6.75 10.70 15.07
N GLN A 456 -7.18 9.86 14.12
CA GLN A 456 -6.86 8.43 14.12
C GLN A 456 -5.35 8.20 13.97
N GLN A 457 -4.73 8.86 12.99
CA GLN A 457 -3.32 8.70 12.66
C GLN A 457 -2.39 9.18 13.80
N THR A 458 -2.77 10.26 14.47
CA THR A 458 -2.00 10.84 15.59
C THR A 458 -2.29 10.17 16.94
N GLY A 459 -3.24 9.22 17.00
CA GLY A 459 -3.61 8.46 18.19
C GLY A 459 -4.63 9.14 19.12
N PHE A 460 -5.27 10.23 18.69
CA PHE A 460 -6.32 10.93 19.45
C PHE A 460 -7.71 10.38 19.11
N ASP A 461 -8.05 9.21 19.65
CA ASP A 461 -9.36 8.54 19.42
C ASP A 461 -10.57 9.45 19.72
N TRP A 462 -10.49 10.26 20.79
CA TRP A 462 -11.57 11.19 21.12
C TRP A 462 -11.80 12.24 20.00
N LEU A 463 -10.72 12.68 19.33
CA LEU A 463 -10.78 13.64 18.24
C LEU A 463 -11.41 12.97 17.02
N MET A 464 -10.95 11.76 16.71
CA MET A 464 -11.53 10.95 15.64
C MET A 464 -13.04 10.78 15.80
N ARG A 465 -13.51 10.32 16.97
CA ARG A 465 -14.95 10.11 17.24
C ARG A 465 -15.73 11.41 17.21
N ARG A 466 -15.20 12.46 17.85
CA ARG A 466 -15.91 13.74 17.94
C ARG A 466 -16.05 14.41 16.57
N SER A 467 -14.99 14.42 15.78
CA SER A 467 -15.00 14.98 14.43
C SER A 467 -15.88 14.16 13.49
N THR A 468 -15.85 12.82 13.59
CA THR A 468 -16.77 11.93 12.86
C THR A 468 -18.24 12.25 13.14
N SER A 469 -18.61 12.36 14.43
CA SER A 469 -19.99 12.67 14.81
C SER A 469 -20.46 14.03 14.30
N LEU A 470 -19.59 15.05 14.34
CA LEU A 470 -19.93 16.38 13.82
C LEU A 470 -19.99 16.39 12.29
N GLN A 471 -19.06 15.71 11.61
CA GLN A 471 -19.06 15.58 10.15
C GLN A 471 -20.39 15.01 9.64
N LEU A 472 -20.81 13.86 10.18
CA LEU A 472 -22.05 13.19 9.76
C LEU A 472 -23.28 14.06 10.00
N LYS A 473 -23.33 14.80 11.11
CA LYS A 473 -24.41 15.76 11.40
C LYS A 473 -24.42 16.94 10.45
N CYS A 474 -23.27 17.38 9.95
CA CYS A 474 -23.17 18.50 9.02
C CYS A 474 -23.41 18.12 7.55
N GLN A 475 -23.18 16.85 7.16
CA GLN A 475 -23.14 16.40 5.75
C GLN A 475 -24.37 16.82 4.94
N HIS A 476 -25.56 16.64 5.52
CA HIS A 476 -26.84 16.98 4.89
C HIS A 476 -27.63 18.03 5.67
N ALA A 477 -26.99 18.73 6.60
CA ALA A 477 -27.67 19.71 7.42
C ALA A 477 -28.15 20.91 6.60
N ASP A 478 -29.35 21.38 6.91
CA ASP A 478 -29.85 22.68 6.46
C ASP A 478 -29.20 23.83 7.26
N LEU A 479 -29.55 25.07 6.92
CA LEU A 479 -29.01 26.25 7.57
C LEU A 479 -29.27 26.25 9.09
N GLU A 480 -30.50 25.98 9.52
CA GLU A 480 -30.89 26.00 10.93
C GLU A 480 -30.08 24.96 11.72
N GLN A 481 -29.95 23.76 11.17
CA GLN A 481 -29.17 22.67 11.75
C GLN A 481 -27.68 23.00 11.83
N ILE A 482 -27.09 23.62 10.80
CA ILE A 482 -25.69 24.08 10.85
C ILE A 482 -25.49 25.12 11.96
N LEU A 483 -26.38 26.10 12.07
CA LEU A 483 -26.32 27.12 13.12
C LEU A 483 -26.50 26.51 14.52
N ALA A 484 -27.35 25.50 14.68
CA ALA A 484 -27.50 24.76 15.93
C ALA A 484 -26.23 23.95 16.31
N LEU A 485 -25.44 23.52 15.33
CA LEU A 485 -24.18 22.79 15.54
C LEU A 485 -22.98 23.72 15.81
N LYS A 486 -23.08 25.01 15.49
CA LYS A 486 -22.02 26.02 15.68
C LYS A 486 -21.39 26.00 17.09
N PRO A 487 -22.13 25.98 18.21
CA PRO A 487 -21.52 25.94 19.55
C PRO A 487 -20.74 24.66 19.82
N ALA A 488 -21.20 23.54 19.27
CA ALA A 488 -20.56 22.23 19.41
C ALA A 488 -19.22 22.16 18.67
N ILE A 489 -19.15 22.77 17.48
CA ILE A 489 -17.94 22.90 16.65
C ILE A 489 -16.94 23.87 17.31
N GLN A 490 -17.39 25.03 17.78
CA GLN A 490 -16.55 25.97 18.51
C GLN A 490 -15.97 25.36 19.80
N THR A 491 -16.72 24.47 20.45
CA THR A 491 -16.24 23.74 21.63
C THR A 491 -15.16 22.72 21.27
N LEU A 492 -15.29 22.03 20.13
CA LEU A 492 -14.22 21.16 19.59
C LEU A 492 -12.94 21.97 19.35
N ALA A 493 -13.02 23.10 18.64
CA ALA A 493 -11.87 23.96 18.34
C ALA A 493 -11.16 24.46 19.63
N ARG A 494 -11.94 24.92 20.62
CA ARG A 494 -11.40 25.33 21.94
C ARG A 494 -10.74 24.17 22.70
N ARG A 495 -11.28 22.95 22.59
CA ARG A 495 -10.71 21.76 23.24
C ARG A 495 -9.38 21.37 22.59
N LEU A 496 -9.28 21.43 21.26
CA LEU A 496 -8.04 21.15 20.52
C LEU A 496 -6.87 22.02 21.01
N HIS A 497 -7.09 23.33 21.17
CA HIS A 497 -6.08 24.25 21.72
C HIS A 497 -5.54 23.86 23.10
N ARG A 498 -6.33 23.15 23.91
CA ARG A 498 -5.99 22.75 25.28
C ARG A 498 -5.62 21.28 25.40
N THR A 499 -5.52 20.57 24.28
CA THR A 499 -5.28 19.12 24.29
C THR A 499 -3.80 18.86 24.63
N PRO A 500 -3.51 18.12 25.72
CA PRO A 500 -2.15 17.73 26.05
C PRO A 500 -1.53 16.90 24.92
N LEU A 501 -0.21 16.97 24.76
CA LEU A 501 0.57 16.22 23.78
C LEU A 501 0.29 16.52 22.29
N LEU A 502 -0.81 17.19 21.94
CA LEU A 502 -1.11 17.54 20.55
C LEU A 502 -0.04 18.48 19.96
N LYS A 503 0.33 19.52 20.72
CA LYS A 503 1.35 20.49 20.30
C LYS A 503 2.73 19.84 20.05
N PRO A 504 3.33 19.09 20.98
CA PRO A 504 4.63 18.44 20.72
C PRO A 504 4.56 17.38 19.61
N ARG A 505 3.38 16.80 19.31
CA ARG A 505 3.18 15.85 18.20
C ARG A 505 2.91 16.48 16.84
N THR A 506 2.94 17.81 16.72
CA THR A 506 2.58 18.49 15.45
C THR A 506 3.42 19.73 15.16
N VAL A 507 3.99 20.39 16.16
CA VAL A 507 4.86 21.56 15.98
C VAL A 507 6.21 21.11 15.45
N GLY A 508 6.67 21.76 14.38
CA GLY A 508 7.96 21.46 13.75
C GLY A 508 7.97 20.27 12.80
N ILE A 509 6.90 19.48 12.76
CA ILE A 509 6.78 18.29 11.89
C ILE A 509 6.27 18.69 10.51
N GLY A 510 6.91 18.15 9.47
CA GLY A 510 6.55 18.41 8.08
C GLY A 510 6.60 19.90 7.74
N ARG A 511 7.75 20.54 8.01
CA ARG A 511 8.00 21.92 7.57
C ARG A 511 8.25 21.92 6.07
N ILE A 512 7.56 22.80 5.38
CA ILE A 512 7.69 22.92 3.93
C ILE A 512 8.80 23.92 3.60
N ALA A 513 9.60 23.59 2.58
CA ALA A 513 10.65 24.47 2.08
C ALA A 513 10.07 25.83 1.62
N PRO A 514 10.75 26.96 1.88
CA PRO A 514 10.22 28.29 1.56
C PRO A 514 9.89 28.51 0.08
N ASP A 515 10.67 27.90 -0.81
CA ASP A 515 10.62 27.99 -2.26
C ASP A 515 9.63 27.01 -2.92
N ALA A 516 9.12 26.02 -2.18
CA ALA A 516 8.13 25.08 -2.70
C ALA A 516 6.91 25.82 -3.27
N GLU A 517 6.42 25.39 -4.43
CA GLU A 517 5.15 25.87 -4.97
C GLU A 517 4.01 25.30 -4.14
N LEU A 518 3.20 26.18 -3.53
CA LEU A 518 2.13 25.79 -2.63
C LEU A 518 0.82 26.40 -3.07
N CYS A 519 -0.27 25.66 -2.89
CA CYS A 519 -1.63 26.14 -3.10
C CYS A 519 -2.50 25.90 -1.86
N GLY A 520 -3.68 26.52 -1.87
CA GLY A 520 -4.73 26.23 -0.91
C GLY A 520 -4.37 26.43 0.57
N PRO A 521 -4.94 25.60 1.47
CA PRO A 521 -4.64 25.67 2.89
C PRO A 521 -3.16 25.45 3.21
N ILE A 522 -2.43 24.67 2.41
CA ILE A 522 -1.00 24.42 2.66
C ILE A 522 -0.20 25.72 2.50
N ALA A 523 -0.46 26.48 1.44
CA ALA A 523 0.15 27.79 1.21
C ALA A 523 -0.16 28.77 2.34
N ARG A 524 -1.44 28.87 2.73
CA ARG A 524 -1.89 29.78 3.80
C ARG A 524 -1.35 29.40 5.18
N ALA A 525 -1.05 28.12 5.42
CA ALA A 525 -0.42 27.66 6.66
C ALA A 525 1.06 28.07 6.75
N ALA A 526 1.71 28.21 5.59
CA ALA A 526 3.09 28.68 5.43
C ALA A 526 3.21 30.22 5.30
N GLY A 527 2.09 30.95 5.33
CA GLY A 527 2.05 32.41 5.24
C GLY A 527 2.03 32.97 3.80
N LYS A 528 1.82 32.11 2.80
CA LYS A 528 1.56 32.51 1.42
C LYS A 528 0.05 32.80 1.29
N ASN A 529 -0.30 34.08 1.39
CA ASN A 529 -1.70 34.54 1.44
C ASN A 529 -2.36 34.57 0.05
N HIS A 530 -2.56 33.41 -0.56
CA HIS A 530 -3.30 33.26 -1.81
C HIS A 530 -4.53 32.38 -1.60
N ASP A 531 -5.70 32.89 -2.02
CA ASP A 531 -6.99 32.20 -1.91
C ASP A 531 -7.93 32.76 -2.99
N ALA A 532 -8.38 31.90 -3.90
CA ALA A 532 -9.18 32.34 -5.05
C ALA A 532 -10.55 32.94 -4.65
N ARG A 533 -11.04 32.65 -3.44
CA ARG A 533 -12.27 33.24 -2.91
C ARG A 533 -12.14 34.74 -2.67
N SER A 534 -10.92 35.24 -2.46
CA SER A 534 -10.67 36.67 -2.21
C SER A 534 -10.99 37.55 -3.42
N THR A 535 -10.97 36.98 -4.62
CA THR A 535 -11.32 37.66 -5.88
C THR A 535 -12.71 37.31 -6.40
N ASP A 536 -13.41 36.37 -5.76
CA ASP A 536 -14.75 35.98 -6.14
C ASP A 536 -15.78 37.02 -5.64
N ARG A 537 -16.63 37.52 -6.54
CA ARG A 537 -17.59 38.58 -6.24
C ARG A 537 -18.61 38.17 -5.17
N THR A 538 -19.03 36.90 -5.17
CA THR A 538 -20.02 36.37 -4.23
C THR A 538 -19.41 36.22 -2.84
N TYR A 539 -18.18 35.70 -2.74
CA TYR A 539 -17.48 35.66 -1.45
C TYR A 539 -17.18 37.06 -0.91
N THR A 540 -16.83 38.00 -1.77
CA THR A 540 -16.56 39.39 -1.39
C THR A 540 -17.81 40.06 -0.82
N SER A 541 -18.99 39.85 -1.43
CA SER A 541 -20.25 40.41 -0.90
C SER A 541 -20.66 39.81 0.44
N LEU A 542 -20.25 38.57 0.73
CA LEU A 542 -20.45 37.89 2.01
C LEU A 542 -19.41 38.28 3.08
N GLY A 543 -18.45 39.15 2.76
CA GLY A 543 -17.42 39.62 3.70
C GLY A 543 -16.30 38.62 3.96
N PHE A 544 -15.99 37.75 2.99
CA PHE A 544 -14.92 36.76 3.11
C PHE A 544 -13.56 37.40 3.41
N SER A 545 -12.82 36.79 4.33
CA SER A 545 -11.40 37.06 4.53
C SER A 545 -10.64 35.74 4.75
N PRO A 546 -9.49 35.53 4.08
CA PRO A 546 -8.76 34.28 4.22
C PRO A 546 -8.11 34.17 5.59
N ALA A 547 -8.21 32.98 6.20
CA ALA A 547 -7.42 32.62 7.38
C ALA A 547 -5.96 32.43 6.98
N ASN A 548 -5.02 32.85 7.82
CA ASN A 548 -3.58 32.72 7.53
C ASN A 548 -2.80 32.34 8.78
N ARG A 549 -1.73 31.54 8.61
CA ARG A 549 -0.77 31.16 9.65
C ARG A 549 0.66 31.31 9.09
N LYS A 550 1.70 31.12 9.89
CA LYS A 550 3.11 31.32 9.49
C LYS A 550 4.04 30.15 9.86
N GLY A 551 3.49 29.03 10.33
CA GLY A 551 4.29 27.92 10.86
C GLY A 551 4.83 27.00 9.79
N GLY A 552 4.05 26.78 8.71
CA GLY A 552 4.40 25.86 7.62
C GLY A 552 4.52 24.38 8.04
N ASP A 553 4.18 24.05 9.29
CA ASP A 553 4.23 22.72 9.89
C ASP A 553 2.84 22.09 10.03
N ALA A 554 2.78 20.83 10.45
CA ALA A 554 1.52 20.11 10.66
C ALA A 554 0.59 20.83 11.66
N TYR A 555 1.16 21.47 12.69
CA TYR A 555 0.41 22.31 13.63
C TYR A 555 -0.26 23.50 12.93
N ALA A 556 0.46 24.26 12.11
CA ALA A 556 -0.10 25.38 11.37
C ALA A 556 -1.21 24.94 10.40
N ARG A 557 -1.02 23.81 9.70
CA ARG A 557 -2.02 23.22 8.80
C ARG A 557 -3.29 22.78 9.55
N LEU A 558 -3.14 22.17 10.72
CA LEU A 558 -4.25 21.79 11.60
C LEU A 558 -5.08 23.01 12.03
N TYR A 559 -4.43 24.04 12.56
CA TYR A 559 -5.16 25.19 13.08
C TYR A 559 -5.70 26.11 11.98
N LEU A 560 -5.08 26.14 10.81
CA LEU A 560 -5.66 26.81 9.66
C LEU A 560 -7.00 26.18 9.26
N ARG A 561 -7.08 24.85 9.16
CA ARG A 561 -8.35 24.16 8.84
C ARG A 561 -9.41 24.38 9.91
N LEU A 562 -9.01 24.49 11.18
CA LEU A 562 -9.94 24.88 12.26
C LEU A 562 -10.46 26.31 12.09
N ASP A 563 -9.60 27.27 11.72
CA ASP A 563 -10.02 28.64 11.42
C ASP A 563 -10.97 28.66 10.22
N GLU A 564 -10.69 27.89 9.18
CA GLU A 564 -11.55 27.76 8.01
C GLU A 564 -12.92 27.20 8.37
N ILE A 565 -13.03 26.18 9.23
CA ILE A 565 -14.33 25.70 9.73
C ILE A 565 -15.12 26.83 10.40
N ILE A 566 -14.46 27.67 11.22
CA ILE A 566 -15.13 28.79 11.90
C ILE A 566 -15.56 29.87 10.90
N HIS A 567 -14.72 30.19 9.91
CA HIS A 567 -15.07 31.14 8.86
C HIS A 567 -16.20 30.61 7.97
N SER A 568 -16.19 29.32 7.60
CA SER A 568 -17.28 28.69 6.85
C SER A 568 -18.60 28.77 7.58
N LEU A 569 -18.62 28.61 8.91
CA LEU A 569 -19.84 28.80 9.70
C LEU A 569 -20.39 30.24 9.58
N MET A 570 -19.51 31.24 9.55
CA MET A 570 -19.92 32.64 9.35
C MET A 570 -20.41 32.89 7.92
N LEU A 571 -19.78 32.29 6.92
CA LEU A 571 -20.18 32.42 5.51
C LEU A 571 -21.51 31.73 5.23
N VAL A 572 -21.76 30.55 5.81
CA VAL A 572 -23.06 29.87 5.71
C VAL A 572 -24.17 30.73 6.33
N GLU A 573 -23.90 31.34 7.48
CA GLU A 573 -24.83 32.28 8.13
C GLU A 573 -25.10 33.51 7.26
N ALA A 574 -24.05 34.11 6.68
CA ALA A 574 -24.15 35.27 5.81
C ALA A 574 -24.85 34.96 4.46
N ALA A 575 -24.67 33.75 3.93
CA ALA A 575 -25.29 33.29 2.69
C ALA A 575 -26.82 33.19 2.81
N GLY A 576 -27.34 32.96 4.01
CA GLY A 576 -28.79 32.93 4.30
C GLY A 576 -29.55 31.72 3.76
N ALA A 577 -28.94 30.89 2.93
CA ALA A 577 -29.49 29.65 2.40
C ALA A 577 -28.39 28.64 2.05
N ILE A 578 -28.77 27.37 1.95
CA ILE A 578 -27.90 26.27 1.51
C ILE A 578 -28.62 25.55 0.36
N GLU A 579 -28.14 25.75 -0.86
CA GLU A 579 -28.71 25.10 -2.05
C GLU A 579 -27.62 24.42 -2.86
N LEU A 580 -27.86 23.15 -3.24
CA LEU A 580 -26.93 22.43 -4.08
C LEU A 580 -26.84 23.10 -5.46
N PRO A 581 -25.65 23.17 -6.08
CA PRO A 581 -25.50 23.73 -7.42
C PRO A 581 -26.26 22.91 -8.46
N ILE A 582 -27.37 23.46 -8.95
CA ILE A 582 -28.11 22.90 -10.08
C ILE A 582 -27.65 23.63 -11.34
N PRO A 583 -27.29 22.94 -12.43
CA PRO A 583 -26.89 23.61 -13.66
C PRO A 583 -28.02 24.45 -14.22
N ALA A 584 -27.68 25.63 -14.73
CA ALA A 584 -28.61 26.38 -15.55
C ALA A 584 -28.93 25.61 -16.84
N ASN A 585 -30.11 25.85 -17.42
CA ASN A 585 -30.47 25.26 -18.70
C ASN A 585 -29.67 25.95 -19.82
N ILE A 586 -28.57 25.33 -20.23
CA ILE A 586 -27.67 25.84 -21.26
C ILE A 586 -28.20 25.67 -22.70
N GLY A 587 -29.32 24.96 -22.91
CA GLY A 587 -29.90 24.73 -24.23
C GLY A 587 -28.89 24.15 -25.24
N GLU A 588 -28.84 24.73 -26.43
CA GLU A 588 -27.91 24.36 -27.52
C GLU A 588 -26.67 25.27 -27.58
N ALA A 589 -26.30 25.90 -26.46
CA ALA A 589 -25.16 26.82 -26.41
C ALA A 589 -23.87 26.15 -26.90
N SER A 590 -23.03 26.94 -27.56
CA SER A 590 -21.70 26.53 -28.03
C SER A 590 -20.69 27.62 -27.67
N GLY A 591 -19.54 27.23 -27.14
CA GLY A 591 -18.55 28.16 -26.61
C GLY A 591 -17.51 27.47 -25.72
N THR A 592 -16.52 28.23 -25.26
CA THR A 592 -15.50 27.74 -24.31
C THR A 592 -15.73 28.39 -22.96
N GLY A 593 -15.81 27.57 -21.91
CA GLY A 593 -16.01 28.02 -20.54
C GLY A 593 -14.81 27.72 -19.68
N LYS A 594 -14.58 28.58 -18.68
CA LYS A 594 -13.54 28.41 -17.66
C LYS A 594 -14.11 28.71 -16.28
N ALA A 595 -13.76 27.90 -15.31
CA ALA A 595 -14.11 28.14 -13.92
C ALA A 595 -12.96 27.79 -12.99
N GLU A 596 -12.92 28.53 -11.88
CA GLU A 596 -12.00 28.33 -10.78
C GLU A 596 -12.81 28.24 -9.48
N VAL A 597 -12.51 27.24 -8.66
CA VAL A 597 -13.16 27.04 -7.36
C VAL A 597 -12.10 26.66 -6.34
N GLU A 598 -12.02 27.42 -5.25
CA GLU A 598 -11.23 27.04 -4.07
C GLU A 598 -11.97 25.92 -3.33
N THR A 599 -11.58 24.67 -3.57
CA THR A 599 -12.09 23.49 -2.84
C THR A 599 -11.56 23.49 -1.40
N PRO A 600 -12.00 22.57 -0.52
CA PRO A 600 -11.40 22.42 0.81
C PRO A 600 -9.90 22.08 0.79
N ARG A 601 -9.38 21.55 -0.33
CA ARG A 601 -7.98 21.16 -0.51
C ARG A 601 -7.16 22.20 -1.26
N GLY A 602 -7.79 23.06 -2.06
CA GLY A 602 -7.11 24.14 -2.77
C GLY A 602 -7.81 24.49 -4.07
N LEU A 603 -7.12 25.22 -4.93
CA LEU A 603 -7.69 25.69 -6.19
C LEU A 603 -7.87 24.53 -7.18
N ALA A 604 -9.11 24.33 -7.63
CA ALA A 604 -9.43 23.48 -8.78
C ALA A 604 -9.83 24.36 -9.97
N LYS A 605 -9.36 23.99 -11.16
CA LYS A 605 -9.64 24.72 -12.40
C LYS A 605 -10.23 23.78 -13.44
N LEU A 606 -11.27 24.24 -14.12
CA LEU A 606 -11.91 23.50 -15.19
C LEU A 606 -12.03 24.38 -16.42
N GLN A 607 -11.55 23.87 -17.55
CA GLN A 607 -11.80 24.43 -18.87
C GLN A 607 -12.56 23.40 -19.70
N LEU A 608 -13.61 23.83 -20.40
CA LEU A 608 -14.39 22.96 -21.28
C LEU A 608 -14.86 23.67 -22.54
N THR A 609 -15.17 22.90 -23.57
CA THR A 609 -15.83 23.39 -24.79
C THR A 609 -17.20 22.73 -24.95
N LEU A 610 -18.19 23.56 -25.25
CA LEU A 610 -19.55 23.17 -25.60
C LEU A 610 -19.77 23.27 -27.11
N GLU A 611 -20.42 22.26 -27.67
CA GLU A 611 -20.97 22.24 -29.02
C GLU A 611 -22.40 21.72 -28.96
N MET A 612 -23.36 22.53 -29.39
CA MET A 612 -24.80 22.21 -29.37
C MET A 612 -25.26 21.66 -28.00
N GLY A 613 -24.85 22.30 -26.90
CA GLY A 613 -25.21 21.90 -25.54
C GLY A 613 -24.48 20.67 -24.98
N LYS A 614 -23.53 20.10 -25.72
CA LYS A 614 -22.72 18.94 -25.30
C LYS A 614 -21.27 19.34 -25.06
N VAL A 615 -20.67 18.79 -24.01
CA VAL A 615 -19.24 18.92 -23.71
C VAL A 615 -18.46 18.03 -24.67
N THR A 616 -17.58 18.62 -25.48
CA THR A 616 -16.72 17.91 -26.44
C THR A 616 -15.27 17.82 -25.99
N THR A 617 -14.82 18.78 -25.18
CA THR A 617 -13.50 18.75 -24.54
C THR A 617 -13.59 19.25 -23.11
N ALA A 618 -12.74 18.71 -22.23
CA ALA A 618 -12.61 19.16 -20.86
C ALA A 618 -11.17 18.95 -20.37
N GLN A 619 -10.65 19.89 -19.59
CA GLN A 619 -9.38 19.81 -18.89
C GLN A 619 -9.59 20.23 -17.45
N LEU A 620 -9.15 19.37 -16.52
CA LEU A 620 -9.28 19.57 -15.09
C LEU A 620 -7.89 19.63 -14.46
N ASP A 621 -7.66 20.65 -13.64
CA ASP A 621 -6.51 20.79 -12.77
C ASP A 621 -6.98 20.76 -11.30
N THR A 622 -6.27 20.02 -10.45
CA THR A 622 -6.69 19.70 -9.07
C THR A 622 -5.56 19.97 -8.06
N PRO A 623 -5.91 20.27 -6.80
CA PRO A 623 -4.92 20.60 -5.78
C PRO A 623 -4.10 19.38 -5.33
N SER A 624 -4.69 18.17 -5.24
CA SER A 624 -3.99 17.00 -4.70
C SER A 624 -2.82 16.52 -5.57
N THR A 625 -2.84 16.74 -6.90
CA THR A 625 -1.68 16.45 -7.76
C THR A 625 -0.45 17.25 -7.34
N HIS A 626 -0.64 18.54 -7.00
CA HIS A 626 0.43 19.40 -6.50
C HIS A 626 0.85 19.02 -5.08
N HIS A 627 -0.07 18.59 -4.22
CA HIS A 627 0.27 18.19 -2.86
C HIS A 627 1.06 16.88 -2.81
N LEU A 628 0.88 15.97 -3.78
CA LEU A 628 1.59 14.70 -3.82
C LEU A 628 3.11 14.91 -3.97
N THR A 629 3.52 15.88 -4.80
CA THR A 629 4.94 16.21 -5.02
C THR A 629 5.62 16.79 -3.77
N LEU A 630 4.84 17.20 -2.76
CA LEU A 630 5.37 17.68 -1.49
C LEU A 630 5.79 16.53 -0.56
N ILE A 631 5.37 15.29 -0.78
CA ILE A 631 5.59 14.21 0.19
C ILE A 631 7.08 13.96 0.45
N GLU A 632 7.85 13.68 -0.60
CA GLU A 632 9.27 13.36 -0.49
C GLU A 632 10.08 14.43 0.26
N PRO A 633 10.09 15.72 -0.16
CA PRO A 633 10.86 16.75 0.54
C PRO A 633 10.30 17.07 1.95
N LEU A 634 9.08 16.66 2.27
CA LEU A 634 8.46 16.87 3.57
C LEU A 634 8.86 15.82 4.60
N ILE A 635 9.16 14.59 4.16
CA ILE A 635 9.41 13.44 5.04
C ILE A 635 10.84 12.93 5.03
N GLU A 636 11.66 13.34 4.07
CA GLU A 636 13.08 13.01 4.04
C GLU A 636 13.75 13.36 5.39
N GLN A 637 14.53 12.42 5.92
CA GLN A 637 15.23 12.54 7.20
C GLN A 637 14.32 12.76 8.44
N GLN A 638 13.02 12.52 8.33
CA GLN A 638 12.11 12.48 9.49
C GLN A 638 12.07 11.07 10.09
N GLU A 639 11.83 10.98 11.39
CA GLU A 639 11.42 9.72 12.02
C GLU A 639 10.09 9.25 11.41
N LEU A 640 9.90 7.93 11.29
CA LEU A 640 8.72 7.32 10.66
C LEU A 640 7.39 7.85 11.22
N GLY A 641 7.30 8.04 12.53
CA GLY A 641 6.10 8.58 13.17
C GLY A 641 5.77 9.99 12.70
N ASP A 642 6.78 10.85 12.63
CA ASP A 642 6.66 12.25 12.20
C ASP A 642 6.43 12.35 10.69
N ALA A 643 7.08 11.50 9.89
CA ALA A 643 6.84 11.37 8.45
C ALA A 643 5.37 11.08 8.16
N LEU A 644 4.77 10.09 8.84
CA LEU A 644 3.35 9.78 8.66
C LEU A 644 2.46 10.97 9.06
N VAL A 645 2.71 11.62 10.21
CA VAL A 645 1.97 12.82 10.63
C VAL A 645 2.09 13.95 9.61
N ALA A 646 3.28 14.12 9.02
CA ALA A 646 3.53 15.12 7.99
C ALA A 646 2.67 14.84 6.74
N VAL A 647 2.68 13.62 6.19
CA VAL A 647 1.83 13.22 5.05
C VAL A 647 0.35 13.42 5.37
N GLY A 648 -0.09 12.94 6.54
CA GLY A 648 -1.48 13.08 6.99
C GLY A 648 -1.97 14.52 7.07
N SER A 649 -1.05 15.45 7.34
CA SER A 649 -1.37 16.87 7.46
C SER A 649 -1.59 17.60 6.12
N LEU A 650 -1.23 16.97 5.00
CA LEU A 650 -1.41 17.52 3.65
C LEU A 650 -2.88 17.48 3.19
N ASP A 651 -3.70 16.56 3.73
CA ASP A 651 -5.11 16.34 3.30
C ASP A 651 -5.22 16.00 1.82
N LEU A 652 -4.43 15.02 1.39
CA LEU A 652 -4.45 14.50 0.03
C LEU A 652 -5.74 13.73 -0.24
N SER A 653 -6.28 13.89 -1.45
CA SER A 653 -7.26 12.97 -2.01
C SER A 653 -6.65 12.21 -3.18
N PRO A 654 -6.46 10.87 -3.07
CA PRO A 654 -6.02 10.04 -4.18
C PRO A 654 -6.92 10.14 -5.42
N TRP A 655 -8.19 10.46 -5.21
CA TRP A 655 -9.22 10.59 -6.25
C TRP A 655 -9.04 11.83 -7.14
N GLU A 656 -8.40 12.87 -6.62
CA GLU A 656 -8.06 14.11 -7.31
C GLU A 656 -6.76 14.01 -8.14
N ILE A 657 -5.90 13.01 -7.90
CA ILE A 657 -4.58 12.91 -8.52
C ILE A 657 -4.72 12.50 -10.00
N ARG A 658 -4.02 13.20 -10.88
CA ARG A 658 -4.14 13.09 -12.34
C ARG A 658 -2.78 13.08 -13.01
#